data_AF-A0A9P9JHH4-F1
#
_entry.id   AF-A0A9P9JHH4-F1
#
_cell.length_a   1.000
_cell.length_b   1.000
_cell.length_c   1.000
_cell.angle_alpha   90.00
_cell.angle_beta   90.00
_cell.angle_gamma   90.00
#
_symmetry.space_group_name_H-M   'P 1'
#
loop_
_entity.id
_entity.type
_entity.pdbx_description
1 polymer ?
#
loop_
_entity_poly.entity_id
_entity_poly.type
_entity_poly.pdbx_seq_one_letter_code
_entity_poly.pdbx_strand_id
1 'polypeptide(L)'
;MAGRVRQPIDEAAFERYISEHVPAIKTPIDLKQFGFGQSNPTYQITAADGQRFVMRKKPPGKLISKTAHKVEREYRVLHALEHTDVAVPKTYGLCEDDSVIGTPFYIMEFLDGRIFEDFTMPGISAAEREAMWREAVKTLARFHAVDYKKAGLERFGKPSGFYNRQIQTWTTICGSQEKAIDVETHEAVGKLPHFDETVRFFKNERLQPKDRATLVHGDYKIDNLVFHKTEPRVIGILDWEMSTVGHPLSDVCNFMTNFYTARHEGASPYSAEGFLPGRTPGLPQPEQILAWYTETSGYDPRPELPWGMAFNIWRLAGVCQGIAARYAVRQASSEKAKHHAVTRTPMAEFAWVLAEKAGADEAAGSKLRIRLPTPPLPADERRPLLSRLSTSVGVENAETLYSCMTDPHSHLPVYTNIHRIRRDIISVVEDYLSLEQLQDLKINVTAVRPLVDKFYGLEDISIIYCLLVNRAQFLEEQSHLNNRHNVNFSRATLCELIATRILRRFGEAHPGPDGLLLLAHILVAGFEPFQNAPDEIREEAERTTSWTHHKTLPSLEIAIVTESKLFLSSATCQKVVNAIYEGRIVYTPSTFWDIIPDHYKLKPIALYDPRDSPLLNQYRLIVPRTRNILESIQFTILLGLYIGVMVHRRKASWSLLEVAFDIFAFGWALDQFATILAHGWKVYTQNLWSFLDVAFVLIYWVYLTLRLYGWHIDDLGPVEQAYDVLALAAPVLVPRLAFNLLRDNLVFLALRSMMADFFFLTALSAWCFLGFLLSLLWLGEGTHQLVTISKWMIYIWFGLDATGIHRSTEFHWLLGPSVMVAFAFLGNTLFLTILVSMLSNTFSTINSNATAEIQFRRAVLTLEGVKADAVFAYQPPFNIVAVFLFVPLKFVVSPRWFHKIHVATVKFLNLPLLLIIAVAERRLLWPPRQMSESDPEPKMTPTKSRFWKKWRLTVHRDIRAVFQVPPPDEVQSDIAVDDDLTHHLIRRQFQRSNTNEGSSRKLSRRDSMFPGITQKLRGSFAEPEDFESMTDRLESMEKSMRRMEAMMARLLPDVAEALSDELDESGTLRGSETLRGDGATTQSSFRDI
;
A
#
# COMPACT_ATOMS: atom_id res chain seq x y z
N MET A 1 -11.79 5.67 15.50
CA MET A 1 -12.40 4.46 14.90
C MET A 1 -13.60 4.79 14.02
N ALA A 2 -14.45 5.76 14.39
CA ALA A 2 -15.44 6.30 13.45
C ALA A 2 -14.79 7.14 12.33
N GLY A 3 -15.36 7.11 11.13
CA GLY A 3 -14.91 7.83 9.94
C GLY A 3 -16.08 8.28 9.06
N ARG A 4 -15.82 8.62 7.78
CA ARG A 4 -16.89 9.04 6.85
C ARG A 4 -17.98 7.98 6.75
N VAL A 5 -19.23 8.45 6.74
CA VAL A 5 -20.44 7.65 6.49
C VAL A 5 -20.35 6.98 5.11
N ARG A 6 -20.55 5.66 5.06
CA ARG A 6 -20.45 4.83 3.84
C ARG A 6 -21.80 4.57 3.17
N GLN A 7 -22.90 4.76 3.90
CA GLN A 7 -24.27 4.63 3.42
C GLN A 7 -24.99 5.94 3.76
N PRO A 8 -25.47 6.72 2.78
CA PRO A 8 -26.08 8.03 3.03
C PRO A 8 -27.29 7.92 3.96
N ILE A 9 -27.46 8.95 4.78
CA ILE A 9 -28.56 9.14 5.73
C ILE A 9 -29.09 10.56 5.50
N ASP A 10 -30.40 10.75 5.58
CA ASP A 10 -30.98 12.10 5.67
C ASP A 10 -30.71 12.63 7.10
N GLU A 11 -29.61 13.35 7.24
CA GLU A 11 -29.20 13.95 8.51
C GLU A 11 -30.23 14.98 9.00
N ALA A 12 -30.92 15.69 8.11
CA ALA A 12 -31.95 16.66 8.49
C ALA A 12 -33.23 15.98 9.01
N ALA A 13 -33.64 14.83 8.46
CA ALA A 13 -34.72 14.01 9.02
C ALA A 13 -34.33 13.41 10.37
N PHE A 14 -33.08 12.97 10.50
CA PHE A 14 -32.55 12.39 11.74
C PHE A 14 -32.44 13.43 12.86
N GLU A 15 -32.01 14.66 12.56
CA GLU A 15 -31.95 15.78 13.52
C GLU A 15 -33.34 16.21 14.01
N ARG A 16 -34.37 16.22 13.14
CA ARG A 16 -35.76 16.46 13.56
C ARG A 16 -36.22 15.39 14.55
N TYR A 17 -36.07 14.11 14.20
CA TYR A 17 -36.42 13.00 15.09
C TYR A 17 -35.70 13.08 16.44
N ILE A 18 -34.39 13.36 16.45
CA ILE A 18 -33.60 13.54 17.68
C ILE A 18 -34.14 14.69 18.53
N SER A 19 -34.42 15.84 17.91
CA SER A 19 -34.88 17.04 18.64
C SER A 19 -36.25 16.84 19.30
N GLU A 20 -37.11 16.02 18.70
CA GLU A 20 -38.44 15.69 19.20
C GLU A 20 -38.44 14.53 20.23
N HIS A 21 -37.70 13.45 19.95
CA HIS A 21 -37.82 12.17 20.67
C HIS A 21 -36.66 11.88 21.62
N VAL A 22 -35.50 12.53 21.46
CA VAL A 22 -34.28 12.25 22.24
C VAL A 22 -33.64 13.55 22.75
N PRO A 23 -34.33 14.32 23.63
CA PRO A 23 -33.91 15.66 24.06
C PRO A 23 -32.60 15.72 24.87
N ALA A 24 -32.00 14.57 25.19
CA ALA A 24 -30.66 14.46 25.75
C ALA A 24 -29.55 14.82 24.73
N ILE A 25 -29.80 14.62 23.44
CA ILE A 25 -28.86 14.91 22.35
C ILE A 25 -29.15 16.31 21.82
N LYS A 26 -28.14 17.17 21.73
CA LYS A 26 -28.28 18.54 21.22
C LYS A 26 -27.90 18.60 19.74
N THR A 27 -28.82 19.12 18.93
CA THR A 27 -28.62 19.45 17.52
C THR A 27 -27.93 20.82 17.36
N PRO A 28 -27.20 21.08 16.27
CA PRO A 28 -26.89 20.14 15.18
C PRO A 28 -25.91 19.03 15.62
N ILE A 29 -25.85 17.94 14.85
CA ILE A 29 -25.03 16.76 15.14
C ILE A 29 -23.93 16.54 14.09
N ASP A 30 -22.84 15.91 14.53
CA ASP A 30 -21.79 15.36 13.66
C ASP A 30 -21.90 13.83 13.63
N LEU A 31 -22.21 13.26 12.46
CA LEU A 31 -22.43 11.82 12.27
C LEU A 31 -21.21 11.15 11.61
N LYS A 32 -20.68 10.10 12.25
CA LYS A 32 -19.55 9.32 11.73
C LYS A 32 -19.84 7.82 11.84
N GLN A 33 -19.49 7.02 10.83
CA GLN A 33 -19.72 5.57 10.87
C GLN A 33 -18.53 4.82 11.45
N PHE A 34 -18.76 3.84 12.34
CA PHE A 34 -17.68 3.01 12.87
C PHE A 34 -17.10 2.08 11.78
N GLY A 35 -15.77 1.89 11.81
CA GLY A 35 -15.09 0.98 10.88
C GLY A 35 -15.28 -0.52 11.19
N PHE A 36 -15.82 -0.84 12.38
CA PHE A 36 -15.93 -2.18 12.97
C PHE A 36 -17.38 -2.43 13.42
N GLY A 37 -17.75 -3.71 13.58
CA GLY A 37 -19.14 -4.18 13.76
C GLY A 37 -19.79 -4.49 12.41
N GLN A 38 -19.89 -5.77 12.04
CA GLN A 38 -20.23 -6.18 10.67
C GLN A 38 -21.71 -6.54 10.44
N SER A 39 -22.48 -6.92 11.46
CA SER A 39 -23.88 -7.33 11.29
C SER A 39 -24.84 -6.16 11.06
N ASN A 40 -24.81 -5.14 11.92
CA ASN A 40 -25.75 -4.01 11.92
C ASN A 40 -24.96 -2.68 11.84
N PRO A 41 -25.16 -1.84 10.80
CA PRO A 41 -24.51 -0.53 10.67
C PRO A 41 -24.58 0.31 11.96
N THR A 42 -23.40 0.69 12.46
CA THR A 42 -23.22 1.39 13.73
C THR A 42 -22.53 2.74 13.51
N TYR A 43 -23.03 3.80 14.15
CA TYR A 43 -22.62 5.19 13.93
C TYR A 43 -22.38 5.91 15.26
N GLN A 44 -21.34 6.73 15.33
CA GLN A 44 -21.13 7.71 16.39
C GLN A 44 -21.89 8.98 16.04
N ILE A 45 -22.73 9.45 16.97
CA ILE A 45 -23.29 10.79 16.98
C ILE A 45 -22.41 11.63 17.91
N THR A 46 -21.99 12.82 17.47
CA THR A 46 -21.46 13.86 18.35
C THR A 46 -22.48 14.99 18.41
N ALA A 47 -22.96 15.35 19.60
CA ALA A 47 -23.92 16.43 19.82
C ALA A 47 -23.22 17.81 19.83
N ALA A 48 -24.00 18.88 19.69
CA ALA A 48 -23.52 20.27 19.70
C ALA A 48 -22.78 20.69 20.99
N ASP A 49 -23.04 20.02 22.11
CA ASP A 49 -22.34 20.22 23.40
C ASP A 49 -21.08 19.34 23.55
N GLY A 50 -20.74 18.55 22.53
CA GLY A 50 -19.60 17.64 22.52
C GLY A 50 -19.86 16.25 23.12
N GLN A 51 -21.05 15.99 23.67
CA GLN A 51 -21.42 14.64 24.13
C GLN A 51 -21.50 13.66 22.97
N ARG A 52 -21.29 12.37 23.25
CA ARG A 52 -21.24 11.30 22.24
C ARG A 52 -22.27 10.23 22.54
N PHE A 53 -22.88 9.73 21.47
CA PHE A 53 -23.89 8.68 21.49
C PHE A 53 -23.62 7.70 20.34
N VAL A 54 -24.24 6.52 20.38
CA VAL A 54 -24.10 5.49 19.35
C VAL A 54 -25.49 5.16 18.79
N MET A 55 -25.67 5.30 17.48
CA MET A 55 -26.83 4.75 16.77
C MET A 55 -26.48 3.38 16.18
N ARG A 56 -27.35 2.38 16.38
CA ARG A 56 -27.28 1.09 15.68
C ARG A 56 -28.54 0.89 14.84
N LYS A 57 -28.36 0.62 13.55
CA LYS A 57 -29.40 0.63 12.50
C LYS A 57 -29.42 -0.72 11.77
N LYS A 58 -30.58 -1.18 11.28
CA LYS A 58 -30.64 -2.38 10.42
C LYS A 58 -29.95 -2.13 9.06
N PRO A 59 -29.25 -3.12 8.48
CA PRO A 59 -28.72 -3.00 7.13
C PRO A 59 -29.86 -2.80 6.10
N PRO A 60 -29.64 -1.99 5.04
CA PRO A 60 -30.66 -1.69 4.04
C PRO A 60 -30.97 -2.89 3.13
N GLY A 61 -32.21 -2.94 2.64
CA GLY A 61 -32.67 -3.93 1.65
C GLY A 61 -33.49 -5.09 2.24
N LYS A 62 -33.89 -6.02 1.37
CA LYS A 62 -34.80 -7.12 1.71
C LYS A 62 -34.06 -8.23 2.47
N LEU A 63 -34.10 -8.17 3.80
CA LEU A 63 -33.42 -9.11 4.71
C LEU A 63 -33.74 -10.59 4.37
N ILE A 64 -32.68 -11.37 4.15
CA ILE A 64 -32.77 -12.78 3.72
C ILE A 64 -33.41 -13.68 4.79
N SER A 65 -33.34 -13.29 6.07
CA SER A 65 -33.97 -14.00 7.18
C SER A 65 -34.84 -13.09 8.04
N LYS A 66 -36.07 -13.52 8.32
CA LYS A 66 -37.01 -12.87 9.25
C LYS A 66 -36.59 -12.94 10.73
N THR A 67 -35.44 -13.52 11.06
CA THR A 67 -34.93 -13.64 12.43
C THR A 67 -33.55 -13.00 12.66
N ALA A 68 -32.83 -12.59 11.61
CA ALA A 68 -31.57 -11.85 11.73
C ALA A 68 -31.79 -10.32 11.82
N HIS A 69 -30.76 -9.58 12.21
CA HIS A 69 -30.72 -8.10 12.18
C HIS A 69 -31.89 -7.40 12.93
N LYS A 70 -32.22 -7.88 14.13
CA LYS A 70 -33.30 -7.34 14.97
C LYS A 70 -32.78 -6.37 16.02
N VAL A 71 -32.45 -5.16 15.60
CA VAL A 71 -32.01 -4.07 16.50
C VAL A 71 -33.03 -3.74 17.60
N GLU A 72 -34.32 -4.02 17.37
CA GLU A 72 -35.40 -3.89 18.36
C GLU A 72 -35.26 -4.92 19.50
N ARG A 73 -34.73 -6.11 19.19
CA ARG A 73 -34.44 -7.16 20.18
C ARG A 73 -33.26 -6.76 21.05
N GLU A 74 -32.22 -6.18 20.45
CA GLU A 74 -31.05 -5.64 21.15
C GLU A 74 -31.47 -4.50 22.08
N TYR A 75 -32.20 -3.51 21.57
CA TYR A 75 -32.73 -2.41 22.37
C TYR A 75 -33.55 -2.93 23.56
N ARG A 76 -34.44 -3.90 23.34
CA ARG A 76 -35.28 -4.46 24.41
C ARG A 76 -34.46 -5.11 25.53
N VAL A 77 -33.37 -5.81 25.24
CA VAL A 77 -32.54 -6.43 26.29
C VAL A 77 -31.63 -5.43 26.98
N LEU A 78 -31.06 -4.47 26.24
CA LEU A 78 -30.29 -3.36 26.80
C LEU A 78 -31.14 -2.51 27.77
N HIS A 79 -32.32 -2.07 27.32
CA HIS A 79 -33.25 -1.25 28.09
C HIS A 79 -33.76 -1.98 29.35
N ALA A 80 -33.98 -3.30 29.26
CA ALA A 80 -34.37 -4.12 30.40
C ALA A 80 -33.24 -4.35 31.43
N LEU A 81 -31.98 -4.30 30.99
CA LEU A 81 -30.80 -4.51 31.85
C LEU A 81 -30.23 -3.21 32.43
N GLU A 82 -30.60 -2.05 31.90
CA GLU A 82 -30.22 -0.71 32.39
C GLU A 82 -30.57 -0.47 33.88
N HIS A 83 -31.43 -1.31 34.47
CA HIS A 83 -31.85 -1.25 35.87
C HIS A 83 -31.32 -2.45 36.70
N THR A 84 -30.18 -3.02 36.31
CA THR A 84 -29.55 -4.21 36.95
C THR A 84 -28.04 -4.03 37.12
N ASP A 85 -27.38 -4.89 37.91
CA ASP A 85 -25.92 -4.89 38.12
C ASP A 85 -25.10 -5.43 36.90
N VAL A 86 -25.71 -5.44 35.71
CA VAL A 86 -25.08 -5.85 34.45
C VAL A 86 -24.59 -4.61 33.72
N ALA A 87 -23.31 -4.62 33.34
CA ALA A 87 -22.72 -3.53 32.57
C ALA A 87 -23.30 -3.50 31.14
N VAL A 88 -24.25 -2.60 30.89
CA VAL A 88 -24.82 -2.30 29.57
C VAL A 88 -24.80 -0.80 29.29
N PRO A 89 -24.63 -0.35 28.03
CA PRO A 89 -24.80 1.06 27.67
C PRO A 89 -26.25 1.51 27.92
N LYS A 90 -26.42 2.72 28.48
CA LYS A 90 -27.76 3.33 28.61
C LYS A 90 -28.44 3.46 27.25
N THR A 91 -29.74 3.20 27.23
CA THR A 91 -30.60 3.35 26.05
C THR A 91 -31.30 4.72 26.03
N TYR A 92 -31.43 5.31 24.84
CA TYR A 92 -32.00 6.66 24.66
C TYR A 92 -33.28 6.68 23.81
N GLY A 93 -33.47 5.72 22.91
CA GLY A 93 -34.71 5.56 22.15
C GLY A 93 -34.60 4.55 21.02
N LEU A 94 -35.74 4.00 20.59
CA LEU A 94 -35.90 3.08 19.46
C LEU A 94 -36.87 3.72 18.45
N CYS A 95 -36.47 3.75 17.18
CA CYS A 95 -37.33 4.11 16.06
C CYS A 95 -37.61 2.87 15.21
N GLU A 96 -38.88 2.47 15.13
CA GLU A 96 -39.36 1.41 14.24
C GLU A 96 -39.93 1.97 12.91
N ASP A 97 -39.94 3.29 12.74
CA ASP A 97 -40.41 3.95 11.51
C ASP A 97 -39.31 4.05 10.45
N ASP A 98 -39.48 3.26 9.39
CA ASP A 98 -38.61 3.26 8.22
C ASP A 98 -38.59 4.61 7.49
N SER A 99 -39.59 5.49 7.64
CA SER A 99 -39.62 6.78 6.93
C SER A 99 -38.60 7.80 7.45
N VAL A 100 -38.04 7.61 8.65
CA VAL A 100 -37.13 8.59 9.28
C VAL A 100 -35.73 8.55 8.68
N ILE A 101 -35.13 7.35 8.51
CA ILE A 101 -33.82 7.17 7.85
C ILE A 101 -33.73 5.91 6.95
N GLY A 102 -34.86 5.30 6.57
CA GLY A 102 -34.94 4.19 5.61
C GLY A 102 -34.87 2.77 6.18
N THR A 103 -34.50 2.59 7.46
CA THR A 103 -34.63 1.33 8.22
C THR A 103 -34.65 1.62 9.74
N PRO A 104 -35.09 0.69 10.61
CA PRO A 104 -35.20 0.92 12.04
C PRO A 104 -33.83 1.03 12.72
N PHE A 105 -33.78 1.80 13.81
CA PHE A 105 -32.57 2.08 14.57
C PHE A 105 -32.87 2.33 16.05
N TYR A 106 -31.87 2.12 16.91
CA TYR A 106 -31.89 2.65 18.27
C TYR A 106 -30.66 3.50 18.56
N ILE A 107 -30.77 4.36 19.57
CA ILE A 107 -29.66 5.17 20.08
C ILE A 107 -29.33 4.74 21.52
N MET A 108 -28.05 4.59 21.80
CA MET A 108 -27.48 4.21 23.09
C MET A 108 -26.26 5.10 23.46
N GLU A 109 -25.76 4.94 24.67
CA GLU A 109 -24.59 5.61 25.23
C GLU A 109 -23.28 5.31 24.48
N PHE A 110 -22.40 6.30 24.35
CA PHE A 110 -21.01 6.07 23.93
C PHE A 110 -20.14 5.71 25.15
N LEU A 111 -19.90 4.41 25.34
CA LEU A 111 -19.00 3.91 26.38
C LEU A 111 -17.53 4.16 25.99
N ASP A 112 -16.97 5.27 26.49
CA ASP A 112 -15.60 5.69 26.20
C ASP A 112 -14.58 4.86 27.02
N GLY A 113 -14.17 3.71 26.48
CA GLY A 113 -13.33 2.72 27.18
C GLY A 113 -12.33 1.96 26.30
N ARG A 114 -11.77 0.87 26.83
CA ARG A 114 -10.81 -0.04 26.17
C ARG A 114 -11.53 -1.29 25.66
N ILE A 115 -11.29 -1.70 24.42
CA ILE A 115 -11.74 -2.97 23.84
C ILE A 115 -10.49 -3.74 23.39
N PHE A 116 -10.47 -5.07 23.56
CA PHE A 116 -9.31 -5.91 23.26
C PHE A 116 -9.67 -6.97 22.21
N GLU A 117 -9.27 -6.75 20.96
CA GLU A 117 -9.44 -7.71 19.86
C GLU A 117 -8.60 -8.98 20.09
N ASP A 118 -7.40 -8.84 20.66
CA ASP A 118 -6.61 -9.96 21.16
C ASP A 118 -6.97 -10.24 22.63
N PHE A 119 -7.56 -11.42 22.86
CA PHE A 119 -8.08 -11.84 24.16
C PHE A 119 -6.94 -12.09 25.18
N THR A 120 -5.68 -12.26 24.74
CA THR A 120 -4.51 -12.31 25.63
C THR A 120 -4.20 -10.95 26.27
N MET A 121 -4.84 -9.86 25.81
CA MET A 121 -4.65 -8.48 26.30
C MET A 121 -3.16 -8.04 26.23
N PRO A 122 -2.54 -7.99 25.04
CA PRO A 122 -1.14 -7.59 24.90
C PRO A 122 -0.91 -6.16 25.40
N GLY A 123 0.27 -5.92 25.98
CA GLY A 123 0.64 -4.63 26.59
C GLY A 123 0.07 -4.37 28.00
N ILE A 124 -0.87 -5.19 28.48
CA ILE A 124 -1.37 -5.13 29.87
C ILE A 124 -0.42 -5.89 30.81
N SER A 125 -0.27 -5.41 32.05
CA SER A 125 0.55 -6.08 33.08
C SER A 125 -0.06 -7.42 33.51
N ALA A 126 0.74 -8.35 34.04
CA ALA A 126 0.22 -9.66 34.46
C ALA A 126 -0.89 -9.56 35.53
N ALA A 127 -0.71 -8.68 36.53
CA ALA A 127 -1.70 -8.49 37.59
C ALA A 127 -2.98 -7.78 37.09
N GLU A 128 -2.86 -6.79 36.19
CA GLU A 128 -4.02 -6.13 35.61
C GLU A 128 -4.78 -7.08 34.65
N ARG A 129 -4.07 -7.89 33.85
CA ARG A 129 -4.65 -8.93 32.98
C ARG A 129 -5.50 -9.91 33.78
N GLU A 130 -4.97 -10.41 34.91
CA GLU A 130 -5.70 -11.31 35.78
C GLU A 130 -6.96 -10.64 36.36
N ALA A 131 -6.84 -9.39 36.82
CA ALA A 131 -7.98 -8.62 37.35
C ALA A 131 -9.06 -8.36 36.29
N MET A 132 -8.66 -8.02 35.05
CA MET A 132 -9.58 -7.78 33.93
C MET A 132 -10.30 -9.06 33.51
N TRP A 133 -9.59 -10.18 33.39
CA TRP A 133 -10.20 -11.48 33.13
C TRP A 133 -11.13 -11.91 34.27
N ARG A 134 -10.75 -11.68 35.52
CA ARG A 134 -11.59 -11.94 36.70
C ARG A 134 -12.88 -11.13 36.66
N GLU A 135 -12.83 -9.85 36.32
CA GLU A 135 -14.04 -9.01 36.24
C GLU A 135 -14.88 -9.30 34.99
N ALA A 136 -14.29 -9.74 33.87
CA ALA A 136 -15.04 -10.30 32.74
C ALA A 136 -15.86 -11.54 33.14
N VAL A 137 -15.27 -12.44 33.94
CA VAL A 137 -15.96 -13.62 34.49
C VAL A 137 -17.03 -13.25 35.51
N LYS A 138 -16.76 -12.29 36.41
CA LYS A 138 -17.76 -11.79 37.37
C LYS A 138 -18.92 -11.07 36.67
N THR A 139 -18.66 -10.34 35.60
CA THR A 139 -19.70 -9.71 34.76
C THR A 139 -20.61 -10.74 34.10
N LEU A 140 -20.05 -11.83 33.54
CA LEU A 140 -20.84 -12.95 32.99
C LEU A 140 -21.70 -13.62 34.06
N ALA A 141 -21.13 -13.84 35.24
CA ALA A 141 -21.82 -14.45 36.36
C ALA A 141 -22.97 -13.58 36.90
N ARG A 142 -22.78 -12.25 37.03
CA ARG A 142 -23.86 -11.30 37.37
C ARG A 142 -24.97 -11.30 36.32
N PHE A 143 -24.62 -11.31 35.04
CA PHE A 143 -25.57 -11.38 33.94
C PHE A 143 -26.42 -12.67 33.95
N HIS A 144 -25.80 -13.84 34.18
CA HIS A 144 -26.55 -15.09 34.32
C HIS A 144 -27.40 -15.16 35.59
N ALA A 145 -27.07 -14.40 36.64
CA ALA A 145 -27.84 -14.30 37.87
C ALA A 145 -29.09 -13.37 37.78
N VAL A 146 -29.28 -12.64 36.67
CA VAL A 146 -30.44 -11.76 36.49
C VAL A 146 -31.74 -12.56 36.42
N ASP A 147 -32.69 -12.19 37.28
CA ASP A 147 -34.09 -12.63 37.15
C ASP A 147 -34.74 -11.96 35.93
N TYR A 148 -34.61 -12.64 34.80
CA TYR A 148 -35.13 -12.20 33.51
C TYR A 148 -36.65 -12.03 33.48
N LYS A 149 -37.39 -12.60 34.44
CA LYS A 149 -38.84 -12.38 34.56
C LYS A 149 -39.12 -11.03 35.20
N LYS A 150 -38.42 -10.70 36.31
CA LYS A 150 -38.49 -9.37 36.93
C LYS A 150 -38.03 -8.27 35.96
N ALA A 151 -37.04 -8.55 35.11
CA ALA A 151 -36.58 -7.63 34.06
C ALA A 151 -37.52 -7.52 32.83
N GLY A 152 -38.73 -8.10 32.85
CA GLY A 152 -39.68 -7.99 31.72
C GLY A 152 -39.30 -8.79 30.46
N LEU A 153 -38.31 -9.68 30.56
CA LEU A 153 -37.78 -10.52 29.49
C LEU A 153 -38.35 -11.95 29.50
N GLU A 154 -39.44 -12.24 30.23
CA GLU A 154 -40.04 -13.59 30.26
C GLU A 154 -40.40 -14.11 28.86
N ARG A 155 -40.85 -13.23 27.95
CA ARG A 155 -41.19 -13.57 26.55
C ARG A 155 -40.00 -13.40 25.57
N PHE A 156 -38.78 -13.23 26.07
CA PHE A 156 -37.59 -12.97 25.23
C PHE A 156 -37.03 -14.24 24.56
N GLY A 157 -37.23 -15.40 25.18
CA GLY A 157 -36.82 -16.71 24.65
C GLY A 157 -37.69 -17.85 25.20
N LYS A 158 -37.39 -19.09 24.82
CA LYS A 158 -38.08 -20.29 25.35
C LYS A 158 -37.25 -20.89 26.51
N PRO A 159 -37.78 -20.97 27.75
CA PRO A 159 -36.97 -21.33 28.90
C PRO A 159 -36.46 -22.77 28.87
N SER A 160 -37.32 -23.75 28.55
CA SER A 160 -37.00 -25.17 28.69
C SER A 160 -36.52 -25.84 27.40
N GLY A 161 -35.64 -26.83 27.52
CA GLY A 161 -35.12 -27.65 26.42
C GLY A 161 -34.15 -26.89 25.51
N PHE A 162 -33.24 -26.10 26.08
CA PHE A 162 -32.32 -25.26 25.30
C PHE A 162 -31.46 -26.08 24.33
N TYR A 163 -30.75 -27.11 24.82
CA TYR A 163 -29.84 -27.90 23.98
C TYR A 163 -30.58 -28.73 22.93
N ASN A 164 -31.72 -29.35 23.26
CA ASN A 164 -32.56 -30.05 22.28
C ASN A 164 -32.98 -29.15 21.10
N ARG A 165 -33.27 -27.86 21.33
CA ARG A 165 -33.47 -26.90 20.23
C ARG A 165 -32.19 -26.62 19.45
N GLN A 166 -31.08 -26.33 20.14
CA GLN A 166 -29.81 -26.00 19.49
C GLN A 166 -29.31 -27.16 18.62
N ILE A 167 -29.41 -28.41 19.09
CA ILE A 167 -29.12 -29.62 18.30
C ILE A 167 -29.95 -29.63 17.02
N GLN A 168 -31.29 -29.51 17.12
CA GLN A 168 -32.16 -29.53 15.95
C GLN A 168 -31.88 -28.37 14.98
N THR A 169 -31.60 -27.17 15.49
CA THR A 169 -31.21 -26.00 14.69
C THR A 169 -29.90 -26.23 13.95
N TRP A 170 -28.83 -26.67 14.61
CA TRP A 170 -27.55 -26.93 13.96
C TRP A 170 -27.61 -28.13 13.00
N THR A 171 -28.35 -29.20 13.33
CA THR A 171 -28.63 -30.30 12.38
C THR A 171 -29.30 -29.78 11.10
N THR A 172 -30.29 -28.88 11.23
CA THR A 172 -31.01 -28.31 10.08
C THR A 172 -30.13 -27.36 9.26
N ILE A 173 -29.31 -26.54 9.93
CA ILE A 173 -28.39 -25.59 9.31
C ILE A 173 -27.31 -26.34 8.50
N CYS A 174 -26.57 -27.26 9.14
CA CYS A 174 -25.52 -28.05 8.48
C CYS A 174 -26.07 -28.90 7.33
N GLY A 175 -27.22 -29.56 7.52
CA GLY A 175 -27.92 -30.34 6.48
C GLY A 175 -28.53 -29.52 5.32
N SER A 176 -28.48 -28.19 5.40
CA SER A 176 -28.74 -27.28 4.27
C SER A 176 -27.45 -26.78 3.61
N GLN A 177 -26.38 -26.62 4.39
CA GLN A 177 -25.10 -26.05 3.95
C GLN A 177 -24.18 -27.08 3.28
N GLU A 178 -24.26 -28.36 3.68
CA GLU A 178 -23.54 -29.47 3.03
C GLU A 178 -23.89 -29.62 1.53
N LYS A 179 -25.08 -29.13 1.14
CA LYS A 179 -25.65 -29.18 -0.22
C LYS A 179 -25.30 -27.97 -1.09
N ALA A 180 -24.64 -26.96 -0.53
CA ALA A 180 -24.14 -25.85 -1.34
C ALA A 180 -23.01 -26.38 -2.24
N ILE A 181 -23.08 -26.05 -3.53
CA ILE A 181 -22.10 -26.45 -4.55
C ILE A 181 -21.15 -25.27 -4.78
N ASP A 182 -19.85 -25.52 -4.82
CA ASP A 182 -18.86 -24.50 -5.19
C ASP A 182 -18.93 -24.19 -6.68
N VAL A 183 -18.99 -22.90 -7.00
CA VAL A 183 -19.19 -22.41 -8.38
C VAL A 183 -18.00 -22.75 -9.29
N GLU A 184 -16.79 -22.93 -8.75
CA GLU A 184 -15.57 -23.21 -9.51
C GLU A 184 -15.18 -24.70 -9.50
N THR A 185 -15.32 -25.42 -8.38
CA THR A 185 -15.00 -26.87 -8.36
C THR A 185 -16.16 -27.76 -8.82
N HIS A 186 -17.40 -27.26 -8.77
CA HIS A 186 -18.64 -28.02 -8.93
C HIS A 186 -18.86 -29.14 -7.89
N GLU A 187 -18.07 -29.16 -6.81
CA GLU A 187 -18.24 -30.10 -5.70
C GLU A 187 -19.15 -29.51 -4.62
N ALA A 188 -19.82 -30.38 -3.86
CA ALA A 188 -20.58 -29.96 -2.68
C ALA A 188 -19.63 -29.64 -1.51
N VAL A 189 -19.98 -28.65 -0.67
CA VAL A 189 -19.24 -28.29 0.56
C VAL A 189 -19.03 -29.50 1.49
N GLY A 190 -19.93 -30.47 1.40
CA GLY A 190 -19.81 -31.75 2.07
C GLY A 190 -20.28 -31.71 3.52
N LYS A 191 -20.52 -32.91 4.04
CA LYS A 191 -20.89 -33.16 5.44
C LYS A 191 -19.65 -33.04 6.33
N LEU A 192 -19.84 -32.61 7.58
CA LEU A 192 -18.74 -32.56 8.55
C LEU A 192 -18.31 -33.99 8.98
N PRO A 193 -17.03 -34.21 9.31
CA PRO A 193 -16.57 -35.43 9.97
C PRO A 193 -17.41 -35.78 11.21
N HIS A 194 -17.60 -37.09 11.45
CA HIS A 194 -18.28 -37.65 12.63
C HIS A 194 -19.65 -37.04 12.96
N PHE A 195 -20.35 -36.45 11.98
CA PHE A 195 -21.52 -35.63 12.24
C PHE A 195 -22.73 -36.42 12.76
N ASP A 196 -22.98 -37.62 12.23
CA ASP A 196 -24.13 -38.44 12.66
C ASP A 196 -23.89 -39.08 14.03
N GLU A 197 -22.63 -39.41 14.32
CA GLU A 197 -22.13 -39.91 15.60
C GLU A 197 -22.24 -38.81 16.67
N THR A 198 -21.76 -37.60 16.35
CA THR A 198 -21.81 -36.42 17.22
C THR A 198 -23.26 -35.99 17.50
N VAL A 199 -24.13 -35.97 16.48
CA VAL A 199 -25.58 -35.70 16.67
C VAL A 199 -26.25 -36.81 17.49
N ARG A 200 -25.86 -38.08 17.33
CA ARG A 200 -26.37 -39.20 18.15
C ARG A 200 -25.94 -39.07 19.61
N PHE A 201 -24.70 -38.68 19.87
CA PHE A 201 -24.18 -38.41 21.20
C PHE A 201 -24.97 -37.29 21.89
N PHE A 202 -25.12 -36.12 21.25
CA PHE A 202 -25.85 -35.00 21.86
C PHE A 202 -27.35 -35.27 22.01
N LYS A 203 -27.97 -36.10 21.16
CA LYS A 203 -29.37 -36.52 21.31
C LYS A 203 -29.63 -37.52 22.44
N ASN A 204 -28.60 -38.05 23.10
CA ASN A 204 -28.78 -38.90 24.27
C ASN A 204 -29.11 -38.03 25.50
N GLU A 205 -30.40 -37.94 25.84
CA GLU A 205 -30.89 -37.11 26.96
C GLU A 205 -30.24 -37.44 28.31
N ARG A 206 -29.73 -38.66 28.49
CA ARG A 206 -28.99 -39.04 29.72
C ARG A 206 -27.67 -38.29 29.90
N LEU A 207 -27.04 -37.86 28.79
CA LEU A 207 -25.75 -37.18 28.79
C LEU A 207 -25.89 -35.65 28.73
N GLN A 208 -27.11 -35.12 28.52
CA GLN A 208 -27.31 -33.67 28.43
C GLN A 208 -27.19 -32.97 29.80
N PRO A 209 -26.68 -31.72 29.84
CA PRO A 209 -26.78 -30.85 31.01
C PRO A 209 -28.21 -30.72 31.51
N LYS A 210 -28.39 -30.59 32.82
CA LYS A 210 -29.72 -30.40 33.44
C LYS A 210 -30.32 -29.08 32.95
N ASP A 211 -31.56 -29.12 32.49
CA ASP A 211 -32.20 -27.97 31.86
C ASP A 211 -32.29 -26.76 32.82
N ARG A 212 -31.86 -25.59 32.33
CA ARG A 212 -31.77 -24.31 33.07
C ARG A 212 -32.12 -23.16 32.14
N ALA A 213 -32.76 -22.14 32.70
CA ALA A 213 -33.17 -20.93 32.00
C ALA A 213 -32.61 -19.69 32.69
N THR A 214 -31.55 -19.10 32.10
CA THR A 214 -31.04 -17.76 32.41
C THR A 214 -31.16 -16.89 31.17
N LEU A 215 -30.79 -15.61 31.25
CA LEU A 215 -30.32 -14.92 30.04
C LEU A 215 -29.02 -15.58 29.57
N VAL A 216 -28.82 -15.56 28.26
CA VAL A 216 -27.56 -15.89 27.59
C VAL A 216 -27.30 -14.85 26.49
N HIS A 217 -26.04 -14.46 26.32
CA HIS A 217 -25.58 -13.52 25.30
C HIS A 217 -25.48 -14.20 23.94
N GLY A 218 -25.08 -15.49 23.91
CA GLY A 218 -24.94 -16.29 22.70
C GLY A 218 -23.58 -16.13 22.00
N ASP A 219 -22.92 -14.98 22.17
CA ASP A 219 -21.51 -14.77 21.82
C ASP A 219 -20.80 -13.90 22.88
N TYR A 220 -20.60 -14.46 24.08
CA TYR A 220 -19.83 -13.78 25.14
C TYR A 220 -18.32 -14.09 25.00
N LYS A 221 -17.50 -13.02 24.92
CA LYS A 221 -16.07 -13.05 24.57
C LYS A 221 -15.43 -11.68 24.84
N ILE A 222 -14.10 -11.59 24.88
CA ILE A 222 -13.35 -10.41 25.37
C ILE A 222 -13.48 -9.18 24.46
N ASP A 223 -13.54 -9.35 23.13
CA ASP A 223 -13.74 -8.27 22.15
C ASP A 223 -15.17 -7.68 22.19
N ASN A 224 -16.14 -8.41 22.75
CA ASN A 224 -17.48 -7.89 23.05
C ASN A 224 -17.57 -7.17 24.41
N LEU A 225 -16.45 -6.93 25.11
CA LEU A 225 -16.42 -6.21 26.39
C LEU A 225 -15.70 -4.86 26.28
N VAL A 226 -16.36 -3.80 26.75
CA VAL A 226 -15.75 -2.50 27.00
C VAL A 226 -15.24 -2.47 28.44
N PHE A 227 -13.93 -2.31 28.62
CA PHE A 227 -13.31 -2.06 29.91
C PHE A 227 -13.15 -0.55 30.16
N HIS A 228 -13.07 -0.14 31.43
CA HIS A 228 -12.78 1.26 31.77
C HIS A 228 -11.41 1.69 31.24
N LYS A 229 -11.24 2.99 30.95
CA LYS A 229 -10.00 3.57 30.37
C LYS A 229 -8.72 3.22 31.13
N THR A 230 -8.82 3.20 32.47
CA THR A 230 -7.68 3.17 33.40
C THR A 230 -7.81 2.10 34.48
N GLU A 231 -8.96 1.42 34.57
CA GLU A 231 -9.27 0.46 35.65
C GLU A 231 -9.59 -0.91 35.06
N PRO A 232 -9.32 -2.01 35.79
CA PRO A 232 -9.56 -3.37 35.31
C PRO A 232 -11.03 -3.81 35.46
N ARG A 233 -12.00 -2.91 35.21
CA ARG A 233 -13.45 -3.21 35.30
C ARG A 233 -14.15 -3.13 33.95
N VAL A 234 -15.16 -3.97 33.74
CA VAL A 234 -16.05 -3.89 32.59
C VAL A 234 -17.06 -2.74 32.81
N ILE A 235 -17.30 -1.95 31.77
CA ILE A 235 -18.29 -0.87 31.71
C ILE A 235 -19.39 -1.09 30.67
N GLY A 236 -19.26 -2.11 29.80
CA GLY A 236 -20.35 -2.55 28.94
C GLY A 236 -20.10 -3.88 28.25
N ILE A 237 -21.17 -4.64 28.04
CA ILE A 237 -21.23 -5.80 27.13
C ILE A 237 -21.86 -5.33 25.81
N LEU A 238 -21.25 -5.71 24.68
CA LEU A 238 -21.66 -5.35 23.33
C LEU A 238 -22.14 -6.56 22.51
N ASP A 239 -22.87 -6.26 21.44
CA ASP A 239 -23.36 -7.17 20.39
C ASP A 239 -24.41 -8.21 20.80
N TRP A 240 -25.51 -7.70 21.36
CA TRP A 240 -26.65 -8.45 21.88
C TRP A 240 -27.52 -9.19 20.84
N GLU A 241 -27.14 -9.24 19.56
CA GLU A 241 -28.01 -9.76 18.49
C GLU A 241 -28.32 -11.27 18.61
N MET A 242 -27.42 -12.05 19.22
CA MET A 242 -27.61 -13.48 19.50
C MET A 242 -28.32 -13.78 20.83
N SER A 243 -28.57 -12.78 21.66
CA SER A 243 -29.02 -12.97 23.04
C SER A 243 -30.41 -13.59 23.15
N THR A 244 -30.64 -14.42 24.18
CA THR A 244 -31.92 -15.13 24.39
C THR A 244 -32.08 -15.63 25.84
N VAL A 245 -33.18 -16.33 26.12
CA VAL A 245 -33.32 -17.16 27.32
C VAL A 245 -32.83 -18.57 26.97
N GLY A 246 -31.89 -19.09 27.75
CA GLY A 246 -31.17 -20.33 27.46
C GLY A 246 -30.33 -20.85 28.61
N HIS A 247 -29.41 -21.78 28.31
CA HIS A 247 -28.61 -22.47 29.32
C HIS A 247 -27.25 -21.77 29.55
N PRO A 248 -26.89 -21.35 30.78
CA PRO A 248 -25.74 -20.49 31.06
C PRO A 248 -24.38 -21.12 30.69
N LEU A 249 -24.29 -22.46 30.67
CA LEU A 249 -23.09 -23.17 30.20
C LEU A 249 -22.72 -22.80 28.75
N SER A 250 -23.69 -22.38 27.91
CA SER A 250 -23.43 -21.99 26.52
C SER A 250 -22.42 -20.84 26.42
N ASP A 251 -22.58 -19.78 27.22
CA ASP A 251 -21.65 -18.64 27.19
C ASP A 251 -20.36 -18.93 27.97
N VAL A 252 -20.41 -19.73 29.04
CA VAL A 252 -19.20 -20.21 29.74
C VAL A 252 -18.30 -21.00 28.78
N CYS A 253 -18.88 -21.89 27.95
CA CYS A 253 -18.14 -22.62 26.93
C CYS A 253 -17.68 -21.72 25.77
N ASN A 254 -18.47 -20.72 25.37
CA ASN A 254 -18.07 -19.72 24.36
C ASN A 254 -16.83 -18.95 24.84
N PHE A 255 -16.87 -18.43 26.05
CA PHE A 255 -15.82 -17.64 26.69
C PHE A 255 -14.52 -18.44 26.89
N MET A 256 -14.60 -19.75 27.14
CA MET A 256 -13.42 -20.61 27.33
C MET A 256 -12.89 -21.27 26.05
N THR A 257 -13.50 -21.04 24.87
CA THR A 257 -13.16 -21.70 23.60
C THR A 257 -11.64 -21.76 23.35
N ASN A 258 -10.95 -20.63 23.47
CA ASN A 258 -9.53 -20.50 23.11
C ASN A 258 -8.61 -21.37 24.00
N PHE A 259 -8.96 -21.63 25.26
CA PHE A 259 -8.18 -22.52 26.14
C PHE A 259 -8.23 -24.00 25.73
N TYR A 260 -9.25 -24.37 24.94
CA TYR A 260 -9.42 -25.71 24.39
C TYR A 260 -8.85 -25.80 22.97
N THR A 261 -9.17 -24.85 22.09
CA THR A 261 -8.66 -24.84 20.70
C THR A 261 -7.15 -24.63 20.62
N ALA A 262 -6.54 -23.90 21.57
CA ALA A 262 -5.08 -23.81 21.68
C ALA A 262 -4.37 -25.16 21.91
N ARG A 263 -5.11 -26.20 22.33
CA ARG A 263 -4.59 -27.56 22.59
C ARG A 263 -4.79 -28.51 21.41
N HIS A 264 -5.30 -28.03 20.28
CA HIS A 264 -5.54 -28.85 19.09
C HIS A 264 -5.23 -28.05 17.81
N GLU A 265 -4.23 -28.52 17.06
CA GLU A 265 -3.82 -27.89 15.80
C GLU A 265 -4.98 -27.85 14.79
N GLY A 266 -5.03 -26.80 13.95
CA GLY A 266 -6.10 -26.57 12.97
C GLY A 266 -7.49 -26.27 13.54
N ALA A 267 -7.76 -26.47 14.84
CA ALA A 267 -9.07 -26.28 15.46
C ALA A 267 -9.39 -24.82 15.83
N SER A 268 -8.67 -23.86 15.23
CA SER A 268 -8.90 -22.42 15.35
C SER A 268 -8.56 -21.74 14.02
N PRO A 269 -9.31 -20.71 13.57
CA PRO A 269 -8.99 -19.96 12.36
C PRO A 269 -7.85 -18.91 12.56
N TYR A 270 -7.41 -18.71 13.81
CA TYR A 270 -6.35 -17.79 14.24
C TYR A 270 -5.44 -18.47 15.28
N SER A 271 -4.18 -18.06 15.44
CA SER A 271 -3.33 -18.64 16.49
C SER A 271 -3.92 -18.38 17.88
N ALA A 272 -3.95 -19.43 18.69
CA ALA A 272 -4.44 -19.41 20.07
C ALA A 272 -3.32 -19.76 21.07
N GLU A 273 -2.05 -19.85 20.65
CA GLU A 273 -0.93 -20.33 21.48
C GLU A 273 -0.74 -19.58 22.80
N GLY A 274 -1.10 -18.29 22.85
CA GLY A 274 -1.08 -17.50 24.09
C GLY A 274 -1.98 -18.05 25.21
N PHE A 275 -2.95 -18.91 24.88
CA PHE A 275 -3.85 -19.61 25.80
C PHE A 275 -3.29 -20.94 26.34
N LEU A 276 -2.11 -21.37 25.86
CA LEU A 276 -1.41 -22.53 26.44
C LEU A 276 -0.91 -22.21 27.86
N PRO A 277 -0.92 -23.19 28.79
CA PRO A 277 -0.52 -22.98 30.18
C PRO A 277 0.87 -22.34 30.28
N GLY A 278 0.94 -21.21 31.01
CA GLY A 278 2.20 -20.48 31.27
C GLY A 278 2.75 -19.63 30.12
N ARG A 279 2.17 -19.64 28.90
CA ARG A 279 2.66 -18.81 27.78
C ARG A 279 2.41 -17.31 28.00
N THR A 280 1.26 -16.94 28.53
CA THR A 280 0.90 -15.54 28.82
C THR A 280 0.84 -15.29 30.33
N PRO A 281 1.80 -14.56 30.93
CA PRO A 281 1.79 -14.28 32.37
C PRO A 281 0.52 -13.52 32.81
N GLY A 282 -0.16 -14.02 33.85
CA GLY A 282 -1.40 -13.43 34.38
C GLY A 282 -2.66 -13.72 33.55
N LEU A 283 -2.58 -14.54 32.51
CA LEU A 283 -3.78 -15.12 31.89
C LEU A 283 -4.28 -16.27 32.78
N PRO A 284 -5.55 -16.27 33.23
CA PRO A 284 -6.04 -17.33 34.11
C PRO A 284 -6.12 -18.68 33.40
N GLN A 285 -6.13 -19.76 34.17
CA GLN A 285 -6.45 -21.10 33.66
C GLN A 285 -7.95 -21.39 33.81
N PRO A 286 -8.53 -22.32 33.01
CA PRO A 286 -9.96 -22.64 33.05
C PRO A 286 -10.49 -22.94 34.45
N GLU A 287 -9.71 -23.62 35.29
CA GLU A 287 -10.07 -23.98 36.65
C GLU A 287 -10.31 -22.75 37.56
N GLN A 288 -9.59 -21.66 37.30
CA GLN A 288 -9.72 -20.36 37.99
C GLN A 288 -10.94 -19.58 37.47
N ILE A 289 -11.15 -19.56 36.15
CA ILE A 289 -12.35 -19.00 35.50
C ILE A 289 -13.60 -19.64 36.10
N LEU A 290 -13.63 -20.98 36.15
CA LEU A 290 -14.73 -21.76 36.71
C LEU A 290 -14.93 -21.47 38.20
N ALA A 291 -13.86 -21.24 38.98
CA ALA A 291 -13.96 -20.87 40.39
C ALA A 291 -14.63 -19.50 40.59
N TRP A 292 -14.16 -18.44 39.92
CA TRP A 292 -14.73 -17.10 40.04
C TRP A 292 -16.18 -17.04 39.51
N TYR A 293 -16.48 -17.82 38.48
CA TYR A 293 -17.83 -17.96 37.94
C TYR A 293 -18.77 -18.62 38.96
N THR A 294 -18.36 -19.72 39.59
CA THR A 294 -19.16 -20.40 40.63
C THR A 294 -19.35 -19.54 41.87
N GLU A 295 -18.29 -18.87 42.33
CA GLU A 295 -18.31 -17.92 43.46
C GLU A 295 -19.38 -16.82 43.27
N THR A 296 -19.54 -16.34 42.03
CA THR A 296 -20.37 -15.16 41.73
C THR A 296 -21.78 -15.52 41.23
N SER A 297 -21.98 -16.67 40.58
CA SER A 297 -23.29 -17.09 40.03
C SER A 297 -24.04 -18.12 40.89
N GLY A 298 -23.38 -18.77 41.84
CA GLY A 298 -23.94 -19.90 42.59
C GLY A 298 -24.12 -21.20 41.78
N TYR A 299 -23.72 -21.22 40.51
CA TYR A 299 -23.76 -22.39 39.64
C TYR A 299 -22.34 -22.91 39.37
N ASP A 300 -22.09 -24.19 39.67
CA ASP A 300 -20.87 -24.90 39.25
C ASP A 300 -21.11 -25.63 37.91
N PRO A 301 -20.56 -25.13 36.79
CA PRO A 301 -20.67 -25.79 35.49
C PRO A 301 -19.72 -26.99 35.31
N ARG A 302 -18.74 -27.23 36.20
CA ARG A 302 -17.71 -28.28 36.03
C ARG A 302 -18.26 -29.67 35.68
N PRO A 303 -19.35 -30.19 36.29
CA PRO A 303 -19.86 -31.52 35.96
C PRO A 303 -20.45 -31.63 34.55
N GLU A 304 -20.95 -30.52 34.01
CA GLU A 304 -21.65 -30.45 32.72
C GLU A 304 -20.69 -29.95 31.61
N LEU A 305 -19.50 -29.47 31.98
CA LEU A 305 -18.52 -28.82 31.11
C LEU A 305 -17.91 -29.70 29.99
N PRO A 306 -17.54 -30.99 30.21
CA PRO A 306 -16.97 -31.81 29.13
C PRO A 306 -17.93 -31.92 27.93
N TRP A 307 -19.21 -32.18 28.21
CA TRP A 307 -20.28 -32.19 27.22
C TRP A 307 -20.50 -30.80 26.61
N GLY A 308 -20.55 -29.75 27.45
CA GLY A 308 -20.75 -28.36 27.00
C GLY A 308 -19.67 -27.86 26.04
N MET A 309 -18.40 -28.20 26.29
CA MET A 309 -17.29 -27.85 25.41
C MET A 309 -17.36 -28.63 24.10
N ALA A 310 -17.61 -29.94 24.13
CA ALA A 310 -17.82 -30.73 22.92
C ALA A 310 -18.94 -30.12 22.05
N PHE A 311 -20.06 -29.75 22.67
CA PHE A 311 -21.20 -29.11 22.00
C PHE A 311 -20.83 -27.75 21.40
N ASN A 312 -20.07 -26.92 22.11
CA ASN A 312 -19.68 -25.60 21.61
C ASN A 312 -18.69 -25.70 20.43
N ILE A 313 -17.71 -26.60 20.49
CA ILE A 313 -16.77 -26.81 19.36
C ILE A 313 -17.52 -27.38 18.14
N TRP A 314 -18.48 -28.29 18.32
CA TRP A 314 -19.35 -28.78 17.23
C TRP A 314 -20.19 -27.65 16.60
N ARG A 315 -20.80 -26.79 17.43
CA ARG A 315 -21.49 -25.57 16.98
C ARG A 315 -20.58 -24.69 16.13
N LEU A 316 -19.34 -24.46 16.56
CA LEU A 316 -18.38 -23.62 15.85
C LEU A 316 -17.93 -24.26 14.52
N ALA A 317 -17.79 -25.59 14.45
CA ALA A 317 -17.58 -26.30 13.18
C ALA A 317 -18.75 -26.06 12.20
N GLY A 318 -20.00 -26.04 12.70
CA GLY A 318 -21.19 -25.67 11.93
C GLY A 318 -21.19 -24.20 11.47
N VAL A 319 -20.73 -23.26 12.30
CA VAL A 319 -20.53 -21.84 11.89
C VAL A 319 -19.51 -21.76 10.74
N CYS A 320 -18.39 -22.47 10.87
CA CYS A 320 -17.35 -22.56 9.84
C CYS A 320 -17.87 -23.20 8.54
N GLN A 321 -18.69 -24.26 8.62
CA GLN A 321 -19.38 -24.84 7.45
C GLN A 321 -20.32 -23.82 6.78
N GLY A 322 -21.03 -23.00 7.56
CA GLY A 322 -21.90 -21.93 7.05
C GLY A 322 -21.16 -20.74 6.45
N ILE A 323 -19.88 -20.54 6.78
CA ILE A 323 -18.99 -19.61 6.08
C ILE A 323 -18.48 -20.28 4.80
N ALA A 324 -18.08 -21.56 4.83
CA ALA A 324 -17.69 -22.34 3.66
C ALA A 324 -18.79 -22.37 2.59
N ALA A 325 -20.06 -22.57 2.97
CA ALA A 325 -21.19 -22.58 2.04
C ALA A 325 -21.41 -21.22 1.35
N ARG A 326 -21.29 -20.10 2.09
CA ARG A 326 -21.39 -18.75 1.49
C ARG A 326 -20.18 -18.40 0.63
N TYR A 327 -19.00 -18.93 0.96
CA TYR A 327 -17.81 -18.85 0.10
C TYR A 327 -18.03 -19.66 -1.19
N ALA A 328 -18.55 -20.89 -1.10
CA ALA A 328 -18.82 -21.79 -2.22
C ALA A 328 -19.75 -21.17 -3.28
N VAL A 329 -20.87 -20.57 -2.85
CA VAL A 329 -21.79 -19.82 -3.74
C VAL A 329 -21.34 -18.37 -4.01
N ARG A 330 -20.08 -18.03 -3.70
CA ARG A 330 -19.41 -16.73 -3.89
C ARG A 330 -20.14 -15.51 -3.29
N GLN A 331 -21.01 -15.74 -2.30
CA GLN A 331 -21.67 -14.71 -1.48
C GLN A 331 -20.77 -14.13 -0.38
N ALA A 332 -19.66 -14.79 -0.04
CA ALA A 332 -18.66 -14.31 0.90
C ALA A 332 -17.25 -14.41 0.30
N SER A 333 -16.70 -13.29 -0.18
CA SER A 333 -15.45 -13.24 -0.95
C SER A 333 -14.18 -12.92 -0.15
N SER A 334 -14.30 -12.65 1.15
CA SER A 334 -13.18 -12.24 2.02
C SER A 334 -12.17 -13.36 2.28
N GLU A 335 -10.90 -13.00 2.46
CA GLU A 335 -9.81 -13.94 2.77
C GLU A 335 -10.02 -14.69 4.10
N LYS A 336 -10.64 -14.04 5.09
CA LYS A 336 -11.06 -14.68 6.36
C LYS A 336 -12.05 -15.83 6.12
N ALA A 337 -12.94 -15.73 5.12
CA ALA A 337 -13.91 -16.77 4.83
C ALA A 337 -13.26 -18.08 4.33
N LYS A 338 -12.15 -17.99 3.58
CA LYS A 338 -11.36 -19.17 3.16
C LYS A 338 -10.73 -19.88 4.37
N HIS A 339 -10.20 -19.13 5.34
CA HIS A 339 -9.62 -19.70 6.56
C HIS A 339 -10.67 -20.46 7.39
N HIS A 340 -11.81 -19.83 7.70
CA HIS A 340 -12.92 -20.51 8.37
C HIS A 340 -13.41 -21.75 7.60
N ALA A 341 -13.39 -21.74 6.26
CA ALA A 341 -13.77 -22.89 5.47
C ALA A 341 -12.82 -24.08 5.65
N VAL A 342 -11.51 -23.86 5.83
CA VAL A 342 -10.52 -24.93 6.10
C VAL A 342 -10.67 -25.44 7.54
N THR A 343 -10.78 -24.55 8.52
CA THR A 343 -10.94 -24.88 9.95
C THR A 343 -12.14 -25.81 10.26
N ARG A 344 -13.16 -25.87 9.39
CA ARG A 344 -14.38 -26.66 9.62
C ARG A 344 -14.13 -28.15 9.90
N THR A 345 -13.10 -28.73 9.28
CA THR A 345 -12.80 -30.17 9.35
C THR A 345 -12.08 -30.54 10.67
N PRO A 346 -10.90 -29.97 11.00
CA PRO A 346 -10.24 -30.23 12.30
C PRO A 346 -11.10 -29.86 13.51
N MET A 347 -11.95 -28.83 13.38
CA MET A 347 -12.85 -28.42 14.46
C MET A 347 -13.99 -29.43 14.68
N ALA A 348 -14.48 -30.12 13.65
CA ALA A 348 -15.45 -31.21 13.81
C ALA A 348 -14.81 -32.47 14.43
N GLU A 349 -13.60 -32.82 14.01
CA GLU A 349 -12.81 -33.91 14.57
C GLU A 349 -12.50 -33.67 16.06
N PHE A 350 -12.06 -32.46 16.42
CA PHE A 350 -11.82 -32.08 17.81
C PHE A 350 -13.10 -32.13 18.66
N ALA A 351 -14.25 -31.74 18.10
CA ALA A 351 -15.54 -31.85 18.80
C ALA A 351 -15.90 -33.31 19.11
N TRP A 352 -15.66 -34.24 18.18
CA TRP A 352 -15.87 -35.67 18.39
C TRP A 352 -14.93 -36.23 19.47
N VAL A 353 -13.64 -35.88 19.42
CA VAL A 353 -12.65 -36.28 20.44
C VAL A 353 -12.99 -35.77 21.85
N LEU A 354 -13.69 -34.63 21.97
CA LEU A 354 -14.23 -34.15 23.25
C LEU A 354 -15.50 -34.91 23.67
N ALA A 355 -16.38 -35.25 22.73
CA ALA A 355 -17.60 -36.02 22.98
C ALA A 355 -17.29 -37.45 23.46
N GLU A 356 -16.35 -38.15 22.83
CA GLU A 356 -15.92 -39.49 23.25
C GLU A 356 -15.41 -39.50 24.70
N LYS A 357 -14.59 -38.51 25.08
CA LYS A 357 -14.08 -38.34 26.45
C LYS A 357 -15.21 -38.10 27.45
N ALA A 358 -16.13 -37.20 27.13
CA ALA A 358 -17.31 -36.93 27.96
C ALA A 358 -18.23 -38.16 28.12
N GLY A 359 -18.31 -39.03 27.12
CA GLY A 359 -19.03 -40.32 27.23
C GLY A 359 -18.28 -41.38 28.04
N ALA A 360 -16.95 -41.41 27.97
CA ALA A 360 -16.12 -42.35 28.72
C ALA A 360 -16.15 -42.09 30.23
N ASP A 361 -16.18 -40.82 30.66
CA ASP A 361 -16.23 -40.45 32.08
C ASP A 361 -17.56 -40.88 32.75
N GLU A 362 -18.69 -40.89 32.04
CA GLU A 362 -19.98 -41.45 32.51
C GLU A 362 -19.88 -42.98 32.68
N ALA A 363 -19.27 -43.67 31.70
CA ALA A 363 -19.07 -45.12 31.77
C ALA A 363 -18.11 -45.56 32.90
N ALA A 364 -17.19 -44.68 33.30
CA ALA A 364 -16.22 -44.89 34.39
C ALA A 364 -16.76 -44.52 35.79
N GLY A 365 -18.09 -44.43 35.97
CA GLY A 365 -18.79 -43.88 37.14
C GLY A 365 -18.63 -44.58 38.50
N SER A 366 -17.41 -44.86 38.96
CA SER A 366 -17.09 -45.14 40.37
C SER A 366 -15.58 -45.02 40.67
N LYS A 367 -15.20 -43.92 41.33
CA LYS A 367 -13.87 -43.65 41.94
C LYS A 367 -12.71 -43.44 40.95
N LEU A 368 -12.23 -42.20 40.85
CA LEU A 368 -10.86 -41.89 41.30
C LEU A 368 -10.70 -40.43 41.72
N ARG A 369 -9.73 -40.16 42.61
CA ARG A 369 -9.25 -38.80 42.88
C ARG A 369 -8.14 -38.46 41.88
N ILE A 370 -8.13 -37.23 41.38
CA ILE A 370 -7.08 -36.71 40.50
C ILE A 370 -5.71 -36.83 41.18
N ARG A 371 -4.73 -37.40 40.48
CA ARG A 371 -3.29 -37.20 40.70
C ARG A 371 -2.66 -36.82 39.36
N LEU A 372 -2.08 -35.63 39.30
CA LEU A 372 -1.30 -35.17 38.15
C LEU A 372 0.14 -35.74 38.25
N PRO A 373 0.66 -36.42 37.22
CA PRO A 373 2.09 -36.67 37.11
C PRO A 373 2.79 -35.45 36.50
N THR A 374 3.87 -34.98 37.13
CA THR A 374 4.78 -33.99 36.54
C THR A 374 5.69 -34.62 35.49
N PRO A 375 5.98 -33.96 34.36
CA PRO A 375 7.00 -34.43 33.43
C PRO A 375 8.40 -34.31 34.05
N PRO A 376 9.34 -35.25 33.78
CA PRO A 376 10.72 -35.13 34.22
C PRO A 376 11.51 -34.15 33.33
N LEU A 377 12.55 -33.53 33.91
CA LEU A 377 13.58 -32.80 33.16
C LEU A 377 14.52 -33.79 32.46
N PRO A 378 15.14 -33.43 31.32
CA PRO A 378 16.14 -34.26 30.66
C PRO A 378 17.42 -34.36 31.50
N ALA A 379 18.07 -35.52 31.47
CA ALA A 379 19.36 -35.75 32.12
C ALA A 379 20.54 -35.53 31.14
N ASP A 380 21.65 -35.00 31.63
CA ASP A 380 22.90 -34.84 30.88
C ASP A 380 23.53 -36.21 30.54
N GLU A 381 23.81 -36.47 29.26
CA GLU A 381 24.82 -37.46 28.85
C GLU A 381 25.89 -36.87 27.90
N ARG A 382 26.86 -36.21 28.55
CA ARG A 382 28.30 -36.12 28.24
C ARG A 382 28.76 -36.51 26.82
N ARG A 383 29.11 -35.47 26.06
CA ARG A 383 30.17 -35.33 25.03
C ARG A 383 31.14 -36.51 24.85
N PRO A 384 31.67 -36.65 23.62
CA PRO A 384 33.12 -36.46 23.45
C PRO A 384 33.48 -35.19 22.66
N LEU A 385 34.75 -34.78 22.78
CA LEU A 385 35.35 -33.62 22.10
C LEU A 385 36.27 -34.10 20.96
N LEU A 386 36.49 -33.22 19.98
CA LEU A 386 37.52 -33.30 18.93
C LEU A 386 37.40 -34.45 17.90
N SER A 387 36.85 -34.11 16.73
CA SER A 387 37.34 -34.61 15.44
C SER A 387 37.74 -33.42 14.56
N ARG A 388 39.00 -33.38 14.12
CA ARG A 388 39.53 -32.46 13.10
C ARG A 388 39.76 -33.25 11.81
N LEU A 389 40.03 -32.52 10.73
CA LEU A 389 40.34 -32.99 9.36
C LEU A 389 39.07 -33.33 8.55
N SER A 390 39.05 -33.14 7.23
CA SER A 390 40.18 -32.80 6.32
C SER A 390 40.05 -31.44 5.64
N THR A 391 41.18 -30.74 5.51
CA THR A 391 41.39 -29.68 4.51
C THR A 391 42.04 -30.27 3.26
N SER A 392 41.46 -30.02 2.08
CA SER A 392 42.17 -30.11 0.79
C SER A 392 42.43 -28.69 0.27
N VAL A 393 43.63 -28.42 -0.23
CA VAL A 393 44.09 -27.06 -0.57
C VAL A 393 44.03 -26.84 -2.09
N GLY A 394 43.53 -25.67 -2.51
CA GLY A 394 43.32 -25.27 -3.91
C GLY A 394 43.74 -23.83 -4.26
N VAL A 395 44.84 -23.35 -3.68
CA VAL A 395 45.74 -22.27 -4.16
C VAL A 395 45.12 -21.03 -4.85
N GLU A 396 45.12 -19.91 -4.12
CA GLU A 396 45.25 -18.49 -4.59
C GLU A 396 44.26 -17.97 -5.67
N ASN A 397 43.44 -16.95 -5.39
CA ASN A 397 43.97 -15.58 -5.21
C ASN A 397 43.02 -14.62 -4.44
N ALA A 398 43.57 -13.47 -4.04
CA ALA A 398 42.97 -12.56 -3.05
C ALA A 398 41.85 -11.63 -3.58
N GLU A 399 40.71 -11.62 -2.89
CA GLU A 399 40.08 -10.41 -2.32
C GLU A 399 38.96 -10.72 -1.28
N THR A 400 38.62 -11.99 -1.06
CA THR A 400 37.65 -12.49 -0.07
C THR A 400 38.11 -12.36 1.39
N LEU A 401 37.95 -11.17 1.99
CA LEU A 401 37.78 -10.95 3.44
C LEU A 401 37.52 -9.47 3.74
N TYR A 402 36.36 -9.12 4.31
CA TYR A 402 36.12 -8.11 5.39
C TYR A 402 34.62 -7.84 5.59
N SER A 403 33.80 -8.90 5.72
CA SER A 403 32.54 -8.81 6.47
C SER A 403 32.54 -9.90 7.54
N CYS A 404 32.17 -9.54 8.76
CA CYS A 404 31.88 -10.47 9.86
C CYS A 404 30.38 -10.62 10.11
N MET A 405 29.55 -10.14 9.19
CA MET A 405 28.17 -10.59 9.03
C MET A 405 28.06 -11.29 7.68
N THR A 406 27.74 -12.58 7.69
CA THR A 406 27.01 -13.21 6.59
C THR A 406 25.70 -12.46 6.39
N ASP A 407 25.26 -12.29 5.14
CA ASP A 407 23.91 -11.77 4.89
C ASP A 407 22.88 -12.64 5.63
N PRO A 408 22.02 -12.08 6.52
CA PRO A 408 21.00 -12.87 7.22
C PRO A 408 20.03 -13.58 6.26
N HIS A 409 19.97 -13.15 5.00
CA HIS A 409 19.10 -13.70 3.97
C HIS A 409 19.81 -14.63 2.99
N SER A 410 21.09 -14.97 3.21
CA SER A 410 21.90 -15.75 2.26
C SER A 410 21.37 -17.17 1.98
N HIS A 411 20.41 -17.65 2.77
CA HIS A 411 19.76 -18.96 2.65
C HIS A 411 18.56 -18.97 1.69
N LEU A 412 18.09 -17.82 1.20
CA LEU A 412 16.89 -17.75 0.35
C LEU A 412 17.18 -18.21 -1.09
N PRO A 413 16.28 -18.96 -1.75
CA PRO A 413 16.50 -19.58 -3.07
C PRO A 413 16.25 -18.60 -4.24
N VAL A 414 16.94 -17.45 -4.21
CA VAL A 414 16.74 -16.31 -5.14
C VAL A 414 16.85 -16.73 -6.61
N TYR A 415 17.92 -17.47 -6.98
CA TYR A 415 18.15 -17.92 -8.36
C TYR A 415 16.98 -18.77 -8.87
N THR A 416 16.61 -19.83 -8.14
CA THR A 416 15.48 -20.72 -8.47
C THR A 416 14.16 -19.94 -8.57
N ASN A 417 13.93 -18.98 -7.67
CA ASN A 417 12.72 -18.14 -7.70
C ASN A 417 12.69 -17.16 -8.88
N ILE A 418 13.82 -16.61 -9.33
CA ILE A 418 13.89 -15.80 -10.57
C ILE A 418 13.40 -16.63 -11.77
N HIS A 419 13.89 -17.85 -11.95
CA HIS A 419 13.50 -18.71 -13.08
C HIS A 419 12.06 -19.24 -12.95
N ARG A 420 11.60 -19.62 -11.74
CA ARG A 420 10.22 -20.05 -11.48
C ARG A 420 9.21 -18.97 -11.84
N ILE A 421 9.42 -17.75 -11.35
CA ILE A 421 8.56 -16.58 -11.65
C ILE A 421 8.55 -16.27 -13.15
N ARG A 422 9.69 -16.40 -13.84
CA ARG A 422 9.80 -16.14 -15.27
C ARG A 422 8.90 -17.06 -16.09
N ARG A 423 8.96 -18.38 -15.84
CA ARG A 423 8.13 -19.37 -16.57
C ARG A 423 6.66 -19.12 -16.31
N ASP A 424 6.26 -19.02 -15.05
CA ASP A 424 4.86 -18.89 -14.66
C ASP A 424 4.22 -17.63 -15.30
N ILE A 425 4.92 -16.49 -15.34
CA ILE A 425 4.43 -15.26 -16.00
C ILE A 425 4.38 -15.38 -17.53
N ILE A 426 5.32 -16.10 -18.16
CA ILE A 426 5.28 -16.37 -19.60
C ILE A 426 4.07 -17.24 -19.97
N SER A 427 3.71 -18.23 -19.12
CA SER A 427 2.56 -19.13 -19.35
C SER A 427 1.18 -18.48 -19.18
N VAL A 428 1.11 -17.32 -18.52
CA VAL A 428 -0.15 -16.61 -18.21
C VAL A 428 -0.43 -15.45 -19.17
N VAL A 429 0.60 -14.88 -19.78
CA VAL A 429 0.48 -13.73 -20.70
C VAL A 429 1.08 -14.08 -22.04
N GLU A 430 0.24 -14.57 -22.96
CA GLU A 430 0.58 -14.81 -24.36
C GLU A 430 0.28 -13.59 -25.26
N ASP A 431 -0.79 -12.85 -24.94
CA ASP A 431 -1.27 -11.66 -25.66
C ASP A 431 -0.94 -10.33 -24.97
N TYR A 432 -1.20 -9.21 -25.66
CA TYR A 432 -1.13 -7.86 -25.09
C TYR A 432 -2.34 -7.57 -24.19
N LEU A 433 -2.09 -7.06 -22.99
CA LEU A 433 -3.11 -6.64 -22.02
C LEU A 433 -2.74 -5.28 -21.41
N SER A 434 -3.68 -4.33 -21.39
CA SER A 434 -3.49 -3.05 -20.72
C SER A 434 -3.51 -3.21 -19.18
N LEU A 435 -2.99 -2.21 -18.45
CA LEU A 435 -3.04 -2.20 -16.99
C LEU A 435 -4.49 -2.27 -16.46
N GLU A 436 -5.44 -1.64 -17.15
CA GLU A 436 -6.86 -1.67 -16.80
C GLU A 436 -7.45 -3.07 -17.02
N GLN A 437 -7.11 -3.72 -18.14
CA GLN A 437 -7.50 -5.11 -18.42
C GLN A 437 -6.90 -6.10 -17.43
N LEU A 438 -5.64 -5.90 -17.00
CA LEU A 438 -5.02 -6.70 -15.93
C LEU A 438 -5.65 -6.46 -14.55
N GLN A 439 -6.36 -5.34 -14.34
CA GLN A 439 -7.07 -5.04 -13.11
C GLN A 439 -8.56 -5.47 -13.14
N ASP A 440 -9.16 -5.61 -14.33
CA ASP A 440 -10.53 -6.09 -14.53
C ASP A 440 -10.81 -7.38 -13.76
N LEU A 441 -12.02 -7.47 -13.19
CA LEU A 441 -12.45 -8.52 -12.28
C LEU A 441 -12.21 -9.93 -12.85
N LYS A 442 -12.36 -10.12 -14.17
CA LYS A 442 -12.16 -11.43 -14.81
C LYS A 442 -10.69 -11.85 -14.74
N ILE A 443 -9.78 -11.09 -15.35
CA ILE A 443 -8.34 -11.41 -15.42
C ILE A 443 -7.70 -11.36 -14.03
N ASN A 444 -8.18 -10.46 -13.18
CA ASN A 444 -7.77 -10.33 -11.78
C ASN A 444 -8.05 -11.61 -10.97
N VAL A 445 -9.18 -12.27 -11.19
CA VAL A 445 -9.55 -13.54 -10.54
C VAL A 445 -8.88 -14.76 -11.20
N THR A 446 -8.81 -14.82 -12.54
CA THR A 446 -8.29 -16.02 -13.24
C THR A 446 -6.76 -16.09 -13.30
N ALA A 447 -6.07 -14.95 -13.34
CA ALA A 447 -4.61 -14.88 -13.56
C ALA A 447 -3.85 -14.20 -12.40
N VAL A 448 -4.26 -12.99 -12.00
CA VAL A 448 -3.46 -12.19 -11.06
C VAL A 448 -3.54 -12.74 -9.63
N ARG A 449 -4.74 -13.09 -9.14
CA ARG A 449 -4.91 -13.60 -7.77
C ARG A 449 -4.22 -14.96 -7.54
N PRO A 450 -4.33 -15.98 -8.42
CA PRO A 450 -3.62 -17.25 -8.23
C PRO A 450 -2.10 -17.09 -8.14
N LEU A 451 -1.50 -16.23 -8.96
CA LEU A 451 -0.05 -15.95 -8.89
C LEU A 451 0.33 -15.24 -7.58
N VAL A 452 -0.48 -14.27 -7.12
CA VAL A 452 -0.26 -13.59 -5.83
C VAL A 452 -0.41 -14.57 -4.64
N ASP A 453 -1.38 -15.47 -4.68
CA ASP A 453 -1.53 -16.50 -3.64
C ASP A 453 -0.39 -17.54 -3.69
N LYS A 454 0.05 -17.98 -4.88
CA LYS A 454 1.19 -18.91 -5.06
C LYS A 454 2.49 -18.30 -4.52
N PHE A 455 2.86 -17.12 -4.97
CA PHE A 455 4.15 -16.52 -4.61
C PHE A 455 4.19 -15.95 -3.18
N TYR A 456 3.05 -15.55 -2.60
CA TYR A 456 2.99 -15.19 -1.18
C TYR A 456 3.08 -16.42 -0.26
N GLY A 457 2.48 -17.55 -0.66
CA GLY A 457 2.51 -18.80 0.09
C GLY A 457 3.89 -19.47 0.22
N LEU A 458 4.93 -18.90 -0.40
CA LEU A 458 6.33 -19.30 -0.22
C LEU A 458 6.98 -18.63 1.01
N GLU A 459 6.35 -17.61 1.59
CA GLU A 459 6.82 -16.78 2.72
C GLU A 459 8.20 -16.09 2.56
N ASP A 460 8.83 -16.26 1.39
CA ASP A 460 10.13 -15.72 1.02
C ASP A 460 10.08 -14.21 0.69
N ILE A 461 10.85 -13.42 1.45
CA ILE A 461 10.97 -11.96 1.28
C ILE A 461 11.63 -11.54 -0.05
N SER A 462 12.42 -12.41 -0.68
CA SER A 462 13.13 -12.15 -1.94
C SER A 462 12.21 -12.21 -3.17
N ILE A 463 10.99 -12.76 -3.04
CA ILE A 463 10.01 -12.87 -4.14
C ILE A 463 9.75 -11.52 -4.83
N ILE A 464 9.72 -10.43 -4.07
CA ILE A 464 9.52 -9.08 -4.61
C ILE A 464 10.74 -8.61 -5.42
N TYR A 465 11.96 -8.96 -4.99
CA TYR A 465 13.18 -8.76 -5.78
C TYR A 465 13.13 -9.58 -7.08
N CYS A 466 12.79 -10.88 -7.01
CA CYS A 466 12.72 -11.78 -8.16
C CYS A 466 11.67 -11.35 -9.20
N LEU A 467 10.53 -10.78 -8.76
CA LEU A 467 9.52 -10.18 -9.64
C LEU A 467 10.04 -8.92 -10.36
N LEU A 468 10.74 -8.04 -9.64
CA LEU A 468 11.31 -6.81 -10.20
C LEU A 468 12.51 -7.07 -11.13
N VAL A 469 13.32 -8.10 -10.83
CA VAL A 469 14.36 -8.63 -11.73
C VAL A 469 13.74 -9.14 -13.04
N ASN A 470 12.65 -9.91 -12.98
CA ASN A 470 11.92 -10.34 -14.17
C ASN A 470 11.29 -9.17 -14.94
N ARG A 471 10.77 -8.15 -14.24
CA ARG A 471 10.28 -6.91 -14.86
C ARG A 471 11.37 -6.20 -15.66
N ALA A 472 12.59 -6.10 -15.12
CA ALA A 472 13.73 -5.52 -15.84
C ALA A 472 14.03 -6.27 -17.14
N GLN A 473 14.10 -7.60 -17.07
CA GLN A 473 14.38 -8.47 -18.21
C GLN A 473 13.31 -8.38 -19.30
N PHE A 474 12.02 -8.35 -18.94
CA PHE A 474 10.94 -8.20 -19.93
C PHE A 474 10.94 -6.83 -20.62
N LEU A 475 11.31 -5.74 -19.93
CA LEU A 475 11.44 -4.41 -20.54
C LEU A 475 12.63 -4.31 -21.51
N GLU A 476 13.72 -5.01 -21.23
CA GLU A 476 14.84 -5.11 -22.18
C GLU A 476 14.47 -5.98 -23.39
N GLU A 477 13.83 -7.12 -23.19
CA GLU A 477 13.31 -7.96 -24.27
C GLU A 477 12.27 -7.22 -25.12
N GLN A 478 11.44 -6.36 -24.52
CA GLN A 478 10.58 -5.44 -25.25
C GLN A 478 11.40 -4.52 -26.17
N SER A 479 12.49 -3.92 -25.68
CA SER A 479 13.33 -2.99 -26.44
C SER A 479 14.14 -3.64 -27.58
N HIS A 480 14.37 -4.95 -27.51
CA HIS A 480 15.15 -5.70 -28.50
C HIS A 480 14.31 -6.59 -29.44
N LEU A 481 13.09 -6.99 -29.06
CA LEU A 481 12.27 -7.96 -29.80
C LEU A 481 10.96 -7.33 -30.31
N ASN A 482 11.03 -6.57 -31.41
CA ASN A 482 9.87 -5.92 -32.05
C ASN A 482 8.64 -6.83 -32.16
N ASN A 483 8.82 -8.11 -32.54
CA ASN A 483 7.74 -9.08 -32.74
C ASN A 483 6.95 -9.44 -31.47
N ARG A 484 7.45 -9.11 -30.26
CA ARG A 484 6.78 -9.38 -28.97
C ARG A 484 6.80 -8.19 -28.00
N HIS A 485 7.15 -6.99 -28.49
CA HIS A 485 7.23 -5.73 -27.72
C HIS A 485 6.06 -5.56 -26.74
N ASN A 486 4.82 -5.62 -27.24
CA ASN A 486 3.61 -5.37 -26.44
C ASN A 486 3.33 -6.48 -25.40
N VAL A 487 3.57 -7.75 -25.74
CA VAL A 487 3.38 -8.89 -24.82
C VAL A 487 4.39 -8.81 -23.68
N ASN A 488 5.65 -8.46 -23.97
CA ASN A 488 6.68 -8.31 -22.95
C ASN A 488 6.42 -7.09 -22.04
N PHE A 489 5.89 -5.98 -22.56
CA PHE A 489 5.38 -4.88 -21.74
C PHE A 489 4.25 -5.33 -20.79
N SER A 490 3.34 -6.19 -21.27
CA SER A 490 2.23 -6.75 -20.48
C SER A 490 2.75 -7.65 -19.35
N ARG A 491 3.77 -8.48 -19.63
CA ARG A 491 4.47 -9.31 -18.63
C ARG A 491 5.18 -8.47 -17.57
N ALA A 492 5.91 -7.42 -17.99
CA ALA A 492 6.55 -6.47 -17.08
C ALA A 492 5.52 -5.76 -16.17
N THR A 493 4.38 -5.37 -16.73
CA THR A 493 3.26 -4.76 -15.99
C THR A 493 2.64 -5.74 -14.98
N LEU A 494 2.50 -7.02 -15.36
CA LEU A 494 2.01 -8.07 -14.47
C LEU A 494 2.99 -8.35 -13.31
N CYS A 495 4.31 -8.40 -13.55
CA CYS A 495 5.32 -8.51 -12.48
C CYS A 495 5.12 -7.41 -11.41
N GLU A 496 4.93 -6.17 -11.85
CA GLU A 496 4.71 -5.02 -10.97
C GLU A 496 3.38 -5.08 -10.22
N LEU A 497 2.29 -5.46 -10.88
CA LEU A 497 0.98 -5.63 -10.25
C LEU A 497 0.99 -6.72 -9.16
N ILE A 498 1.68 -7.84 -9.42
CA ILE A 498 1.87 -8.93 -8.46
C ILE A 498 2.75 -8.46 -7.28
N ALA A 499 3.92 -7.88 -7.55
CA ALA A 499 4.84 -7.39 -6.50
C ALA A 499 4.17 -6.35 -5.60
N THR A 500 3.35 -5.45 -6.18
CA THR A 500 2.57 -4.45 -5.44
C THR A 500 1.56 -5.09 -4.47
N ARG A 501 0.88 -6.17 -4.92
CA ARG A 501 -0.10 -6.90 -4.09
C ARG A 501 0.57 -7.73 -2.99
N ILE A 502 1.70 -8.38 -3.29
CA ILE A 502 2.48 -9.16 -2.30
C ILE A 502 3.05 -8.23 -1.23
N LEU A 503 3.68 -7.11 -1.61
CA LEU A 503 4.18 -6.11 -0.66
C LEU A 503 3.05 -5.55 0.22
N ARG A 504 1.88 -5.28 -0.39
CA ARG A 504 0.69 -4.85 0.36
C ARG A 504 0.28 -5.90 1.40
N ARG A 505 0.19 -7.18 1.03
CA ARG A 505 -0.22 -8.28 1.93
C ARG A 505 0.74 -8.45 3.11
N PHE A 506 2.06 -8.44 2.87
CA PHE A 506 3.06 -8.44 3.95
C PHE A 506 2.85 -7.28 4.94
N GLY A 507 2.57 -6.07 4.43
CA GLY A 507 2.33 -4.86 5.23
C GLY A 507 0.91 -4.67 5.79
N GLU A 508 0.00 -5.61 5.51
CA GLU A 508 -1.32 -5.75 6.14
C GLU A 508 -1.30 -6.89 7.18
N ALA A 509 -0.53 -7.96 6.94
CA ALA A 509 -0.29 -9.04 7.89
C ALA A 509 0.58 -8.63 9.09
N HIS A 510 1.56 -7.75 8.88
CA HIS A 510 2.49 -7.28 9.92
C HIS A 510 2.28 -5.78 10.22
N PRO A 511 1.37 -5.41 11.14
CA PRO A 511 1.25 -4.04 11.61
C PRO A 511 2.33 -3.68 12.65
N GLY A 512 2.68 -2.39 12.75
CA GLY A 512 3.58 -1.87 13.80
C GLY A 512 5.05 -1.70 13.37
N PRO A 513 5.98 -1.54 14.34
CA PRO A 513 7.38 -1.27 14.04
C PRO A 513 8.09 -2.48 13.43
N ASP A 514 7.80 -3.69 13.92
CA ASP A 514 8.44 -4.92 13.44
C ASP A 514 8.00 -5.24 12.01
N GLY A 515 6.75 -4.94 11.66
CA GLY A 515 6.28 -4.94 10.27
C GLY A 515 6.95 -3.89 9.39
N LEU A 516 7.22 -2.69 9.90
CA LEU A 516 8.03 -1.69 9.17
C LEU A 516 9.47 -2.18 8.96
N LEU A 517 10.04 -2.91 9.92
CA LEU A 517 11.37 -3.51 9.82
C LEU A 517 11.39 -4.68 8.81
N LEU A 518 10.36 -5.54 8.78
CA LEU A 518 10.20 -6.58 7.76
C LEU A 518 10.10 -5.98 6.35
N LEU A 519 9.26 -4.95 6.18
CA LEU A 519 9.13 -4.22 4.92
C LEU A 519 10.42 -3.49 4.52
N ALA A 520 11.22 -3.05 5.50
CA ALA A 520 12.55 -2.51 5.25
C ALA A 520 13.51 -3.60 4.72
N HIS A 521 13.53 -4.81 5.29
CA HIS A 521 14.32 -5.91 4.75
C HIS A 521 13.87 -6.28 3.33
N ILE A 522 12.57 -6.46 3.08
CA ILE A 522 12.01 -6.75 1.74
C ILE A 522 12.44 -5.74 0.65
N LEU A 523 12.54 -4.45 1.00
CA LEU A 523 12.81 -3.38 0.03
C LEU A 523 14.27 -2.92 -0.03
N VAL A 524 15.00 -3.01 1.09
CA VAL A 524 16.31 -2.38 1.30
C VAL A 524 17.43 -3.40 1.51
N ALA A 525 17.12 -4.65 1.89
CA ALA A 525 18.12 -5.71 1.80
C ALA A 525 18.49 -5.91 0.32
N GLY A 526 19.79 -5.97 0.06
CA GLY A 526 20.29 -6.24 -1.27
C GLY A 526 20.47 -7.75 -1.45
N PHE A 527 19.83 -8.31 -2.47
CA PHE A 527 19.97 -9.72 -2.84
C PHE A 527 20.95 -9.85 -4.01
N GLU A 528 21.59 -11.02 -4.16
CA GLU A 528 22.45 -11.29 -5.32
C GLU A 528 21.70 -12.12 -6.40
N PRO A 529 21.85 -11.80 -7.70
CA PRO A 529 21.11 -12.51 -8.75
C PRO A 529 21.37 -14.04 -8.79
N PHE A 530 22.60 -14.49 -8.49
CA PHE A 530 23.01 -15.90 -8.46
C PHE A 530 22.99 -16.52 -7.05
N GLN A 531 22.31 -15.89 -6.08
CA GLN A 531 22.24 -16.40 -4.72
C GLN A 531 21.53 -17.78 -4.69
N ASN A 532 22.24 -18.78 -4.15
CA ASN A 532 21.89 -20.20 -4.15
C ASN A 532 21.63 -20.79 -5.56
N ALA A 533 22.34 -20.29 -6.58
CA ALA A 533 22.55 -21.02 -7.83
C ALA A 533 23.52 -22.20 -7.62
N PRO A 534 23.40 -23.32 -8.38
CA PRO A 534 24.39 -24.40 -8.38
C PRO A 534 25.81 -23.91 -8.71
N ASP A 535 26.84 -24.52 -8.14
CA ASP A 535 28.22 -24.05 -8.30
C ASP A 535 28.72 -24.09 -9.76
N GLU A 536 28.27 -25.06 -10.57
CA GLU A 536 28.56 -25.11 -12.01
C GLU A 536 28.08 -23.84 -12.75
N ILE A 537 26.92 -23.31 -12.36
CA ILE A 537 26.34 -22.08 -12.92
C ILE A 537 27.07 -20.84 -12.40
N ARG A 538 27.53 -20.84 -11.15
CA ARG A 538 28.37 -19.77 -10.59
C ARG A 538 29.70 -19.69 -11.33
N GLU A 539 30.38 -20.82 -11.54
CA GLU A 539 31.63 -20.86 -12.32
C GLU A 539 31.43 -20.44 -13.78
N GLU A 540 30.38 -20.92 -14.45
CA GLU A 540 30.12 -20.53 -15.84
C GLU A 540 29.72 -19.04 -15.97
N ALA A 541 28.94 -18.51 -15.02
CA ALA A 541 28.62 -17.09 -14.96
C ALA A 541 29.87 -16.21 -14.79
N GLU A 542 30.86 -16.62 -13.98
CA GLU A 542 32.12 -15.89 -13.82
C GLU A 542 33.03 -15.96 -15.05
N ARG A 543 32.97 -17.05 -15.82
CA ARG A 543 33.72 -17.23 -17.07
C ARG A 543 33.11 -16.42 -18.22
N THR A 544 31.80 -16.50 -18.38
CA THR A 544 31.07 -15.94 -19.54
C THR A 544 30.55 -14.52 -19.30
N THR A 545 30.35 -14.08 -18.05
CA THR A 545 29.97 -12.70 -17.73
C THR A 545 30.91 -12.00 -16.76
N SER A 546 31.09 -10.70 -16.98
CA SER A 546 31.81 -9.79 -16.07
C SER A 546 30.98 -9.42 -14.83
N TRP A 547 30.26 -10.39 -14.27
CA TRP A 547 29.59 -10.29 -12.98
C TRP A 547 30.62 -10.09 -11.85
N THR A 548 30.17 -9.77 -10.63
CA THR A 548 31.05 -9.67 -9.47
C THR A 548 30.35 -10.28 -8.26
N HIS A 549 30.97 -11.30 -7.64
CA HIS A 549 30.45 -12.17 -6.57
C HIS A 549 30.00 -11.47 -5.26
N HIS A 550 30.05 -10.14 -5.21
CA HIS A 550 29.87 -9.32 -4.01
C HIS A 550 29.08 -8.04 -4.34
N LYS A 551 28.02 -8.16 -5.15
CA LYS A 551 27.19 -7.02 -5.59
C LYS A 551 25.71 -7.32 -5.39
N THR A 552 25.30 -7.11 -4.15
CA THR A 552 23.90 -7.07 -3.72
C THR A 552 23.16 -5.86 -4.30
N LEU A 553 21.89 -6.05 -4.67
CA LEU A 553 21.01 -5.02 -5.24
C LEU A 553 19.68 -4.98 -4.47
N PRO A 554 19.29 -3.85 -3.84
CA PRO A 554 18.00 -3.71 -3.18
C PRO A 554 16.82 -3.73 -4.14
N SER A 555 15.70 -4.35 -3.73
CA SER A 555 14.44 -4.38 -4.48
C SER A 555 13.97 -2.96 -4.87
N LEU A 556 14.14 -1.99 -3.97
CA LEU A 556 13.78 -0.59 -4.20
C LEU A 556 14.60 0.06 -5.33
N GLU A 557 15.86 -0.34 -5.51
CA GLU A 557 16.69 0.14 -6.63
C GLU A 557 16.22 -0.41 -7.96
N ILE A 558 15.85 -1.70 -8.03
CA ILE A 558 15.35 -2.31 -9.26
C ILE A 558 13.97 -1.72 -9.63
N ALA A 559 13.12 -1.43 -8.65
CA ALA A 559 11.87 -0.69 -8.87
C ALA A 559 12.11 0.71 -9.45
N ILE A 560 13.16 1.42 -9.01
CA ILE A 560 13.52 2.75 -9.55
C ILE A 560 14.14 2.64 -10.94
N VAL A 561 15.14 1.77 -11.12
CA VAL A 561 15.88 1.59 -12.39
C VAL A 561 14.95 1.16 -13.53
N THR A 562 13.88 0.43 -13.23
CA THR A 562 12.89 -0.02 -14.23
C THR A 562 11.68 0.93 -14.37
N GLU A 563 11.62 2.04 -13.63
CA GLU A 563 10.46 2.95 -13.58
C GLU A 563 9.14 2.27 -13.15
N SER A 564 9.16 1.53 -12.05
CA SER A 564 8.01 0.82 -11.47
C SER A 564 7.10 1.77 -10.67
N LYS A 565 6.36 2.64 -11.38
CA LYS A 565 5.55 3.72 -10.78
C LYS A 565 4.36 3.23 -9.95
N LEU A 566 3.72 2.10 -10.31
CA LEU A 566 2.59 1.53 -9.54
C LEU A 566 3.08 0.92 -8.22
N PHE A 567 4.23 0.24 -8.26
CA PHE A 567 4.87 -0.32 -7.07
C PHE A 567 5.34 0.78 -6.11
N LEU A 568 6.04 1.80 -6.63
CA LEU A 568 6.62 2.89 -5.84
C LEU A 568 5.56 3.87 -5.30
N SER A 569 4.41 4.03 -5.96
CA SER A 569 3.26 4.80 -5.44
C SER A 569 2.43 4.04 -4.40
N SER A 570 2.63 2.73 -4.25
CA SER A 570 1.88 1.94 -3.28
C SER A 570 2.08 2.44 -1.85
N ALA A 571 0.97 2.49 -1.07
CA ALA A 571 1.00 3.02 0.30
C ALA A 571 1.99 2.26 1.21
N THR A 572 2.22 0.97 0.98
CA THR A 572 3.17 0.18 1.76
C THR A 572 4.63 0.46 1.37
N CYS A 573 4.94 0.68 0.09
CA CYS A 573 6.26 1.15 -0.32
C CYS A 573 6.54 2.57 0.22
N GLN A 574 5.56 3.47 0.12
CA GLN A 574 5.66 4.83 0.64
C GLN A 574 5.84 4.89 2.17
N LYS A 575 5.32 3.93 2.96
CA LYS A 575 5.65 3.82 4.40
C LYS A 575 7.17 3.68 4.62
N VAL A 576 7.83 2.79 3.86
CA VAL A 576 9.27 2.54 3.96
C VAL A 576 10.07 3.73 3.42
N VAL A 577 9.71 4.28 2.26
CA VAL A 577 10.34 5.49 1.68
C VAL A 577 10.29 6.66 2.68
N ASN A 578 9.13 6.92 3.30
CA ASN A 578 9.00 7.99 4.30
C ASN A 578 9.84 7.70 5.56
N ALA A 579 9.88 6.44 6.02
CA ALA A 579 10.71 6.03 7.14
C ALA A 579 12.23 6.15 6.85
N ILE A 580 12.67 5.95 5.60
CA ILE A 580 14.05 6.24 5.16
C ILE A 580 14.29 7.76 5.11
N TYR A 581 13.38 8.53 4.51
CA TYR A 581 13.49 9.99 4.38
C TYR A 581 13.64 10.70 5.74
N GLU A 582 12.85 10.29 6.74
CA GLU A 582 12.93 10.77 8.12
C GLU A 582 14.12 10.19 8.92
N GLY A 583 14.81 9.17 8.37
CA GLY A 583 15.88 8.44 9.03
C GLY A 583 15.40 7.59 10.21
N ARG A 584 14.18 7.04 10.17
CA ARG A 584 13.72 6.01 11.12
C ARG A 584 14.34 4.65 10.83
N ILE A 585 14.59 4.35 9.55
CA ILE A 585 15.34 3.17 9.13
C ILE A 585 16.80 3.59 8.94
N VAL A 586 17.74 2.82 9.49
CA VAL A 586 19.18 2.97 9.31
C VAL A 586 19.72 1.69 8.69
N TYR A 587 20.51 1.85 7.64
CA TYR A 587 21.24 0.80 6.92
C TYR A 587 22.50 1.42 6.31
N THR A 588 23.46 0.60 5.87
CA THR A 588 24.54 1.08 4.99
C THR A 588 24.14 0.85 3.53
N PRO A 589 24.03 1.90 2.69
CA PRO A 589 23.75 1.74 1.27
C PRO A 589 24.98 1.23 0.51
N SER A 590 24.75 0.51 -0.59
CA SER A 590 25.79 0.22 -1.58
C SER A 590 26.02 1.46 -2.47
N THR A 591 27.06 2.23 -2.17
CA THR A 591 27.55 3.30 -3.05
C THR A 591 28.52 2.73 -4.10
N PHE A 592 28.56 3.34 -5.29
CA PHE A 592 29.45 2.91 -6.38
C PHE A 592 30.83 3.54 -6.31
N TRP A 593 30.93 4.75 -5.73
CA TRP A 593 32.16 5.50 -5.57
C TRP A 593 32.00 6.59 -4.50
N ASP A 594 33.05 6.80 -3.71
CA ASP A 594 33.16 7.91 -2.76
C ASP A 594 34.57 8.51 -2.84
N ILE A 595 34.65 9.84 -2.80
CA ILE A 595 35.88 10.63 -2.63
C ILE A 595 36.50 10.29 -1.26
N ILE A 596 35.67 10.26 -0.21
CA ILE A 596 36.04 9.90 1.17
C ILE A 596 35.34 8.57 1.55
N PRO A 597 35.97 7.41 1.31
CA PRO A 597 35.36 6.11 1.62
C PRO A 597 35.44 5.81 3.12
N ASP A 598 34.33 6.00 3.84
CA ASP A 598 34.21 5.77 5.30
C ASP A 598 33.46 4.47 5.66
N HIS A 599 33.35 3.52 4.72
CA HIS A 599 32.67 2.22 4.87
C HIS A 599 33.39 1.22 5.81
N TYR A 600 34.20 1.68 6.76
CA TYR A 600 34.91 0.83 7.72
C TYR A 600 33.98 0.09 8.69
N LYS A 601 32.70 0.49 8.76
CA LYS A 601 31.64 -0.21 9.50
C LYS A 601 30.34 -0.22 8.68
N LEU A 602 29.92 -1.40 8.26
CA LEU A 602 28.54 -1.64 7.84
C LEU A 602 27.62 -1.60 9.06
N LYS A 603 26.36 -1.17 8.87
CA LYS A 603 25.28 -1.30 9.85
C LYS A 603 24.19 -2.22 9.29
N PRO A 604 23.66 -3.17 10.08
CA PRO A 604 22.49 -3.94 9.68
C PRO A 604 21.26 -3.02 9.52
N ILE A 605 20.25 -3.50 8.81
CA ILE A 605 18.97 -2.81 8.65
C ILE A 605 18.27 -2.81 10.01
N ALA A 606 18.12 -1.62 10.60
CA ALA A 606 17.58 -1.46 11.95
C ALA A 606 16.69 -0.21 12.05
N LEU A 607 15.78 -0.22 13.02
CA LEU A 607 15.07 0.99 13.42
C LEU A 607 15.96 1.85 14.33
N TYR A 608 15.91 3.16 14.10
CA TYR A 608 16.64 4.16 14.87
C TYR A 608 15.81 4.67 16.04
N ASP A 609 16.37 4.74 17.25
CA ASP A 609 15.81 5.55 18.34
C ASP A 609 16.70 6.77 18.66
N PRO A 610 16.15 8.00 18.70
CA PRO A 610 16.88 9.20 19.10
C PRO A 610 17.41 9.21 20.54
N ARG A 611 16.90 8.38 21.45
CA ARG A 611 17.20 8.39 22.90
C ARG A 611 18.44 7.58 23.24
N ASP A 612 18.53 6.37 22.73
CA ASP A 612 19.62 5.43 22.99
C ASP A 612 20.85 5.71 22.10
N SER A 613 20.64 6.40 20.98
CA SER A 613 21.73 6.84 20.12
C SER A 613 22.50 8.05 20.70
N PRO A 614 23.83 8.14 20.49
CA PRO A 614 24.65 9.18 21.09
C PRO A 614 24.32 10.57 20.53
N LEU A 615 24.33 11.61 21.39
CA LEU A 615 24.02 13.00 21.03
C LEU A 615 24.77 13.52 19.80
N LEU A 616 26.03 13.10 19.61
CA LEU A 616 26.85 13.44 18.45
C LEU A 616 26.86 12.29 17.44
N ASN A 617 25.69 11.96 16.89
CA ASN A 617 25.49 10.94 15.86
C ASN A 617 25.64 11.55 14.46
N GLN A 618 26.87 11.55 13.91
CA GLN A 618 27.19 12.18 12.61
C GLN A 618 26.31 11.69 11.45
N TYR A 619 25.83 10.45 11.51
CA TYR A 619 25.00 9.86 10.45
C TYR A 619 23.64 10.57 10.28
N ARG A 620 23.19 11.39 11.24
CA ARG A 620 21.97 12.23 11.08
C ARG A 620 22.12 13.35 10.04
N LEU A 621 23.35 13.72 9.67
CA LEU A 621 23.63 14.69 8.61
C LEU A 621 23.36 14.12 7.20
N ILE A 622 23.50 12.80 7.03
CA ILE A 622 23.29 12.08 5.77
C ILE A 622 21.80 11.77 5.53
N VAL A 623 20.95 11.88 6.57
CA VAL A 623 19.50 11.62 6.47
C VAL A 623 18.85 12.60 5.48
N PRO A 624 18.11 12.14 4.45
CA PRO A 624 17.61 13.00 3.36
C PRO A 624 16.80 14.22 3.83
N ARG A 625 15.95 14.08 4.86
CA ARG A 625 15.23 15.22 5.45
C ARG A 625 16.18 16.28 6.00
N THR A 626 17.21 15.87 6.75
CA THR A 626 18.22 16.78 7.31
C THR A 626 19.04 17.44 6.20
N ARG A 627 19.49 16.64 5.22
CA ARG A 627 20.24 17.09 4.05
C ARG A 627 19.48 18.17 3.27
N ASN A 628 18.22 17.95 2.91
CA ASN A 628 17.42 18.92 2.16
C ASN A 628 17.25 20.26 2.91
N ILE A 629 17.11 20.22 4.24
CA ILE A 629 17.05 21.42 5.09
C ILE A 629 18.39 22.16 5.08
N LEU A 630 19.50 21.42 5.19
CA LEU A 630 20.85 21.98 5.16
C LEU A 630 21.19 22.61 3.80
N GLU A 631 20.91 21.94 2.68
CA GLU A 631 21.04 22.51 1.32
C GLU A 631 20.23 23.81 1.17
N SER A 632 19.04 23.86 1.76
CA SER A 632 18.18 25.06 1.74
C SER A 632 18.80 26.22 2.53
N ILE A 633 19.42 25.93 3.67
CA ILE A 633 20.15 26.91 4.50
C ILE A 633 21.42 27.37 3.78
N GLN A 634 22.21 26.45 3.21
CA GLN A 634 23.40 26.77 2.41
C GLN A 634 23.06 27.71 1.24
N PHE A 635 22.01 27.40 0.47
CA PHE A 635 21.57 28.25 -0.64
C PHE A 635 21.11 29.63 -0.16
N THR A 636 20.45 29.71 1.01
CA THR A 636 20.03 30.98 1.61
C THR A 636 21.24 31.82 2.04
N ILE A 637 22.30 31.19 2.56
CA ILE A 637 23.58 31.84 2.89
C ILE A 637 24.29 32.32 1.61
N LEU A 638 24.36 31.48 0.57
CA LEU A 638 24.93 31.85 -0.73
C LEU A 638 24.23 33.07 -1.34
N LEU A 639 22.89 33.08 -1.33
CA LEU A 639 22.08 34.19 -1.83
C LEU A 639 22.26 35.45 -0.98
N GLY A 640 22.33 35.33 0.35
CA GLY A 640 22.59 36.44 1.26
C GLY A 640 23.98 37.07 1.04
N LEU A 641 25.01 36.24 0.86
CA LEU A 641 26.37 36.69 0.53
C LEU A 641 26.43 37.35 -0.86
N TYR A 642 25.79 36.76 -1.86
CA TYR A 642 25.67 37.32 -3.21
C TYR A 642 25.03 38.71 -3.19
N ILE A 643 23.87 38.87 -2.53
CA ILE A 643 23.21 40.17 -2.37
C ILE A 643 24.11 41.14 -1.58
N GLY A 644 24.78 40.67 -0.52
CA GLY A 644 25.72 41.46 0.27
C GLY A 644 26.85 42.06 -0.57
N VAL A 645 27.50 41.25 -1.41
CA VAL A 645 28.53 41.70 -2.36
C VAL A 645 27.94 42.65 -3.41
N MET A 646 26.79 42.31 -3.99
CA MET A 646 26.19 43.08 -5.08
C MET A 646 25.62 44.43 -4.66
N VAL A 647 25.34 44.62 -3.37
CA VAL A 647 25.04 45.93 -2.73
C VAL A 647 26.32 46.69 -2.34
N HIS A 648 27.35 45.99 -1.84
CA HIS A 648 28.58 46.61 -1.31
C HIS A 648 29.80 46.45 -2.25
N ARG A 649 29.61 46.55 -3.57
CA ARG A 649 30.65 46.32 -4.58
C ARG A 649 31.83 47.26 -4.38
N ARG A 650 33.06 46.72 -4.32
CA ARG A 650 34.30 47.50 -4.14
C ARG A 650 35.28 47.19 -5.27
N LYS A 651 35.22 47.97 -6.35
CA LYS A 651 36.10 47.84 -7.53
C LYS A 651 37.58 47.74 -7.13
N ALA A 652 38.12 48.77 -6.47
CA ALA A 652 39.54 48.90 -6.18
C ALA A 652 40.09 48.06 -4.99
N SER A 653 39.28 47.25 -4.29
CA SER A 653 39.78 46.45 -3.15
C SER A 653 38.89 45.27 -2.81
N TRP A 654 39.50 44.13 -2.48
CA TRP A 654 38.80 42.94 -1.98
C TRP A 654 38.01 43.26 -0.70
N SER A 655 36.69 43.06 -0.74
CA SER A 655 35.84 43.21 0.44
C SER A 655 35.85 41.95 1.31
N LEU A 656 35.73 42.08 2.63
CA LEU A 656 35.63 40.90 3.51
C LEU A 656 34.36 40.07 3.22
N LEU A 657 33.28 40.73 2.76
CA LEU A 657 32.08 40.05 2.27
C LEU A 657 32.29 39.32 0.94
N GLU A 658 33.20 39.81 0.10
CA GLU A 658 33.54 39.25 -1.21
C GLU A 658 34.44 38.02 -1.05
N VAL A 659 35.47 38.09 -0.22
CA VAL A 659 36.28 36.92 0.17
C VAL A 659 35.41 35.85 0.85
N ALA A 660 34.44 36.25 1.68
CA ALA A 660 33.49 35.32 2.30
C ALA A 660 32.53 34.69 1.27
N PHE A 661 32.01 35.47 0.32
CA PHE A 661 31.20 34.98 -0.80
C PHE A 661 31.99 33.98 -1.65
N ASP A 662 33.22 34.30 -2.05
CA ASP A 662 34.01 33.46 -2.96
C ASP A 662 34.41 32.14 -2.31
N ILE A 663 34.84 32.16 -1.04
CA ILE A 663 35.14 30.93 -0.29
C ILE A 663 33.88 30.06 -0.11
N PHE A 664 32.71 30.67 0.12
CA PHE A 664 31.45 29.92 0.27
C PHE A 664 30.94 29.37 -1.08
N ALA A 665 31.00 30.17 -2.14
CA ALA A 665 30.56 29.82 -3.49
C ALA A 665 31.44 28.72 -4.10
N PHE A 666 32.76 28.74 -3.86
CA PHE A 666 33.66 27.64 -4.21
C PHE A 666 33.24 26.34 -3.50
N GLY A 667 32.97 26.42 -2.19
CA GLY A 667 32.54 25.26 -1.40
C GLY A 667 31.20 24.70 -1.88
N TRP A 668 30.25 25.56 -2.23
CA TRP A 668 28.96 25.16 -2.78
C TRP A 668 29.08 24.57 -4.20
N ALA A 669 29.93 25.14 -5.06
CA ALA A 669 30.22 24.61 -6.39
C ALA A 669 30.90 23.22 -6.34
N LEU A 670 31.78 23.00 -5.36
CA LEU A 670 32.37 21.69 -5.08
C LEU A 670 31.31 20.68 -4.65
N ASP A 671 30.30 21.09 -3.89
CA ASP A 671 29.18 20.23 -3.46
C ASP A 671 28.29 19.79 -4.64
N GLN A 672 27.99 20.72 -5.57
CA GLN A 672 27.29 20.39 -6.82
C GLN A 672 28.12 19.45 -7.70
N PHE A 673 29.44 19.68 -7.80
CA PHE A 673 30.35 18.81 -8.56
C PHE A 673 30.44 17.40 -7.94
N ALA A 674 30.54 17.27 -6.61
CA ALA A 674 30.48 15.99 -5.92
C ALA A 674 29.15 15.27 -6.16
N THR A 675 28.02 16.00 -6.18
CA THR A 675 26.68 15.47 -6.48
C THR A 675 26.61 14.92 -7.92
N ILE A 676 27.18 15.63 -8.89
CA ILE A 676 27.27 15.17 -10.29
C ILE A 676 28.14 13.91 -10.42
N LEU A 677 29.25 13.81 -9.67
CA LEU A 677 30.11 12.62 -9.69
C LEU A 677 29.48 11.39 -9.00
N ALA A 678 28.80 11.58 -7.86
CA ALA A 678 28.23 10.49 -7.08
C ALA A 678 26.99 9.85 -7.75
N HIS A 679 26.10 10.67 -8.30
CA HIS A 679 24.84 10.18 -8.90
C HIS A 679 24.88 10.10 -10.43
N GLY A 680 25.82 10.79 -11.07
CA GLY A 680 26.01 10.80 -12.52
C GLY A 680 25.11 11.82 -13.25
N TRP A 681 25.62 12.32 -14.38
CA TRP A 681 24.98 13.41 -15.16
C TRP A 681 23.52 13.16 -15.52
N LYS A 682 23.16 11.95 -15.99
CA LYS A 682 21.76 11.60 -16.37
C LYS A 682 20.79 11.64 -15.18
N VAL A 683 21.26 11.46 -13.95
CA VAL A 683 20.43 11.60 -12.75
C VAL A 683 20.31 13.06 -12.37
N TYR A 684 21.45 13.74 -12.24
CA TYR A 684 21.51 15.15 -11.83
C TYR A 684 20.65 16.07 -12.72
N THR A 685 20.62 15.86 -14.04
CA THR A 685 19.80 16.67 -14.97
C THR A 685 18.30 16.38 -14.96
N GLN A 686 17.80 15.38 -14.21
CA GLN A 686 16.36 15.14 -14.06
C GLN A 686 15.69 16.16 -13.12
N ASN A 687 16.46 16.80 -12.26
CA ASN A 687 16.01 17.89 -11.41
C ASN A 687 15.90 19.18 -12.21
N LEU A 688 14.71 19.78 -12.23
CA LEU A 688 14.37 20.92 -13.10
C LEU A 688 15.28 22.15 -12.87
N TRP A 689 15.80 22.33 -11.66
CA TRP A 689 16.67 23.46 -11.30
C TRP A 689 18.16 23.20 -11.54
N SER A 690 18.60 21.98 -11.85
CA SER A 690 20.02 21.63 -11.97
C SER A 690 20.76 22.42 -13.06
N PHE A 691 20.06 22.87 -14.10
CA PHE A 691 20.65 23.74 -15.12
C PHE A 691 20.93 25.15 -14.59
N LEU A 692 20.11 25.66 -13.65
CA LEU A 692 20.37 26.93 -12.96
C LEU A 692 21.62 26.81 -12.09
N ASP A 693 21.73 25.70 -11.35
CA ASP A 693 22.89 25.46 -10.48
C ASP A 693 24.20 25.34 -11.29
N VAL A 694 24.18 24.64 -12.43
CA VAL A 694 25.32 24.58 -13.36
C VAL A 694 25.61 25.94 -14.01
N ALA A 695 24.59 26.70 -14.42
CA ALA A 695 24.78 28.04 -14.98
C ALA A 695 25.40 29.00 -13.96
N PHE A 696 24.97 28.96 -12.69
CA PHE A 696 25.58 29.74 -11.62
C PHE A 696 27.04 29.34 -11.38
N VAL A 697 27.36 28.04 -11.34
CA VAL A 697 28.76 27.57 -11.21
C VAL A 697 29.62 28.10 -12.37
N LEU A 698 29.12 28.08 -13.61
CA LEU A 698 29.84 28.63 -14.77
C LEU A 698 30.06 30.15 -14.65
N ILE A 699 29.01 30.91 -14.32
CA ILE A 699 29.09 32.37 -14.11
C ILE A 699 30.09 32.71 -12.99
N TYR A 700 30.04 31.97 -11.88
CA TYR A 700 30.95 32.13 -10.75
C TYR A 700 32.42 31.90 -11.16
N TRP A 701 32.73 30.85 -11.91
CA TRP A 701 34.10 30.60 -12.39
C TRP A 701 34.62 31.66 -13.37
N VAL A 702 33.76 32.23 -14.21
CA VAL A 702 34.15 33.34 -15.11
C VAL A 702 34.37 34.63 -14.31
N TYR A 703 33.49 34.96 -13.35
CA TYR A 703 33.70 36.08 -12.43
C TYR A 703 35.01 35.91 -11.64
N LEU A 704 35.27 34.73 -11.07
CA LEU A 704 36.44 34.47 -10.23
C LEU A 704 37.74 34.59 -11.03
N THR A 705 37.78 34.04 -12.25
CA THR A 705 38.97 34.15 -13.11
C THR A 705 39.22 35.59 -13.57
N LEU A 706 38.18 36.36 -13.92
CA LEU A 706 38.32 37.79 -14.23
C LEU A 706 38.75 38.63 -13.00
N ARG A 707 38.21 38.36 -11.81
CA ARG A 707 38.55 39.08 -10.57
C ARG A 707 39.99 38.81 -10.13
N LEU A 708 40.47 37.56 -10.25
CA LEU A 708 41.86 37.19 -10.00
C LEU A 708 42.81 37.75 -11.07
N TYR A 709 42.43 37.75 -12.35
CA TYR A 709 43.22 38.30 -13.45
C TYR A 709 43.40 39.82 -13.33
N GLY A 710 42.31 40.55 -13.07
CA GLY A 710 42.36 41.99 -12.81
C GLY A 710 43.20 42.34 -11.58
N TRP A 711 43.13 41.54 -10.51
CA TRP A 711 43.99 41.70 -9.34
C TRP A 711 45.48 41.39 -9.60
N HIS A 712 45.80 40.50 -10.56
CA HIS A 712 47.19 40.21 -10.91
C HIS A 712 47.85 41.27 -11.80
N ILE A 713 47.05 42.12 -12.45
CA ILE A 713 47.50 43.15 -13.41
C ILE A 713 47.27 44.58 -12.86
N ASP A 714 46.56 44.72 -11.74
CA ASP A 714 46.09 46.00 -11.17
C ASP A 714 45.24 46.85 -12.14
N ASP A 715 44.57 46.20 -13.11
CA ASP A 715 43.66 46.85 -14.06
C ASP A 715 42.20 46.79 -13.59
N LEU A 716 41.52 47.93 -13.66
CA LEU A 716 40.11 48.10 -13.34
C LEU A 716 39.18 47.51 -14.43
N GLY A 717 39.62 47.42 -15.68
CA GLY A 717 38.80 46.90 -16.79
C GLY A 717 38.24 45.49 -16.54
N PRO A 718 39.09 44.46 -16.32
CA PRO A 718 38.65 43.10 -15.99
C PRO A 718 37.86 43.02 -14.68
N VAL A 719 38.14 43.91 -13.72
CA VAL A 719 37.43 44.00 -12.44
C VAL A 719 35.98 44.46 -12.62
N GLU A 720 35.73 45.43 -13.50
CA GLU A 720 34.36 45.87 -13.79
C GLU A 720 33.60 44.78 -14.56
N GLN A 721 34.23 44.18 -15.56
CA GLN A 721 33.65 43.04 -16.30
C GLN A 721 33.32 41.85 -15.39
N ALA A 722 34.12 41.58 -14.35
CA ALA A 722 33.81 40.54 -13.37
C ALA A 722 32.46 40.80 -12.66
N TYR A 723 32.21 42.04 -12.20
CA TYR A 723 30.95 42.40 -11.57
C TYR A 723 29.75 42.42 -12.52
N ASP A 724 29.97 42.69 -13.81
CA ASP A 724 28.92 42.63 -14.83
C ASP A 724 28.57 41.17 -15.16
N VAL A 725 29.56 40.28 -15.25
CA VAL A 725 29.33 38.81 -15.31
C VAL A 725 28.59 38.33 -14.07
N LEU A 726 28.96 38.79 -12.87
CA LEU A 726 28.28 38.44 -11.62
C LEU A 726 26.83 38.99 -11.55
N ALA A 727 26.49 40.04 -12.32
CA ALA A 727 25.10 40.50 -12.46
C ALA A 727 24.22 39.49 -13.23
N LEU A 728 24.80 38.73 -14.16
CA LEU A 728 24.10 37.66 -14.88
C LEU A 728 23.69 36.48 -13.98
N ALA A 729 24.20 36.40 -12.75
CA ALA A 729 23.75 35.41 -11.77
C ALA A 729 22.36 35.72 -11.18
N ALA A 730 21.88 36.98 -11.18
CA ALA A 730 20.60 37.31 -10.55
C ALA A 730 19.38 36.64 -11.23
N PRO A 731 19.27 36.62 -12.59
CA PRO A 731 18.25 35.82 -13.30
C PRO A 731 18.35 34.30 -13.08
N VAL A 732 19.45 33.80 -12.50
CA VAL A 732 19.65 32.37 -12.20
C VAL A 732 19.27 32.08 -10.74
N LEU A 733 19.82 32.85 -9.79
CA LEU A 733 19.64 32.66 -8.35
C LEU A 733 18.23 33.03 -7.86
N VAL A 734 17.58 34.04 -8.44
CA VAL A 734 16.24 34.48 -7.97
C VAL A 734 15.15 33.46 -8.31
N PRO A 735 15.05 32.91 -9.55
CA PRO A 735 14.15 31.78 -9.81
C PRO A 735 14.52 30.53 -9.00
N ARG A 736 15.82 30.28 -8.77
CA ARG A 736 16.28 29.14 -7.96
C ARG A 736 15.75 29.17 -6.51
N LEU A 737 15.54 30.35 -5.93
CA LEU A 737 14.85 30.51 -4.64
C LEU A 737 13.39 30.06 -4.69
N ALA A 738 12.64 30.37 -5.75
CA ALA A 738 11.24 29.95 -5.89
C ALA A 738 11.11 28.42 -5.95
N PHE A 739 11.99 27.75 -6.71
CA PHE A 739 12.08 26.29 -6.72
C PHE A 739 12.46 25.70 -5.35
N ASN A 740 13.23 26.42 -4.53
CA ASN A 740 13.61 25.98 -3.18
C ASN A 740 12.44 26.07 -2.19
N LEU A 741 11.57 27.08 -2.32
CA LEU A 741 10.40 27.30 -1.46
C LEU A 741 9.18 26.44 -1.83
N LEU A 742 9.07 26.01 -3.10
CA LEU A 742 7.87 25.35 -3.65
C LEU A 742 8.16 23.96 -4.24
N ARG A 743 9.15 23.25 -3.69
CA ARG A 743 9.68 21.96 -4.21
C ARG A 743 8.62 20.90 -4.56
N ASP A 744 7.53 20.83 -3.79
CA ASP A 744 6.50 19.79 -3.91
C ASP A 744 5.28 20.18 -4.79
N ASN A 745 5.29 21.33 -5.47
CA ASN A 745 4.14 21.79 -6.27
C ASN A 745 4.11 21.14 -7.67
N LEU A 746 2.98 20.49 -7.99
CA LEU A 746 2.66 19.86 -9.28
C LEU A 746 2.89 20.77 -10.51
N VAL A 747 2.72 22.08 -10.38
CA VAL A 747 2.96 23.03 -11.48
C VAL A 747 4.41 22.94 -11.97
N PHE A 748 5.39 22.85 -11.07
CA PHE A 748 6.81 22.69 -11.44
C PHE A 748 7.14 21.26 -11.93
N LEU A 749 6.41 20.26 -11.43
CA LEU A 749 6.53 18.88 -11.91
C LEU A 749 6.17 18.75 -13.40
N ALA A 750 5.09 19.43 -13.81
CA ALA A 750 4.61 19.49 -15.20
C ALA A 750 5.49 20.39 -16.08
N LEU A 751 5.95 21.53 -15.56
CA LEU A 751 6.82 22.46 -16.29
C LEU A 751 8.07 21.76 -16.85
N ARG A 752 8.65 20.78 -16.12
CA ARG A 752 9.78 19.99 -16.63
C ARG A 752 9.50 19.28 -17.96
N SER A 753 8.31 18.70 -18.12
CA SER A 753 7.95 17.99 -19.36
C SER A 753 7.60 18.98 -20.47
N MET A 754 6.80 19.99 -20.12
CA MET A 754 6.41 21.08 -21.02
C MET A 754 7.61 21.83 -21.61
N MET A 755 8.73 21.94 -20.89
CA MET A 755 9.97 22.54 -21.40
C MET A 755 10.57 21.77 -22.60
N ALA A 756 10.36 20.45 -22.72
CA ALA A 756 10.84 19.69 -23.87
C ALA A 756 9.98 19.98 -25.12
N ASP A 757 8.66 19.96 -24.97
CA ASP A 757 7.70 20.32 -26.02
C ASP A 757 7.90 21.77 -26.48
N PHE A 758 8.05 22.70 -25.52
CA PHE A 758 8.35 24.11 -25.75
C PHE A 758 9.67 24.28 -26.50
N PHE A 759 10.75 23.58 -26.10
CA PHE A 759 12.05 23.69 -26.77
C PHE A 759 11.98 23.14 -28.21
N PHE A 760 11.33 21.99 -28.43
CA PHE A 760 11.15 21.41 -29.75
C PHE A 760 10.35 22.33 -30.68
N LEU A 761 9.21 22.86 -30.21
CA LEU A 761 8.39 23.78 -31.00
C LEU A 761 9.08 25.13 -31.22
N THR A 762 9.84 25.63 -30.24
CA THR A 762 10.65 26.85 -30.37
C THR A 762 11.78 26.67 -31.38
N ALA A 763 12.41 25.50 -31.42
CA ALA A 763 13.42 25.17 -32.44
C ALA A 763 12.81 25.07 -33.85
N LEU A 764 11.62 24.46 -33.98
CA LEU A 764 10.88 24.41 -35.24
C LEU A 764 10.43 25.82 -35.70
N SER A 765 9.91 26.63 -34.77
CA SER A 765 9.59 28.04 -35.02
C SER A 765 10.82 28.83 -35.47
N ALA A 766 11.95 28.71 -34.76
CA ALA A 766 13.20 29.39 -35.12
C ALA A 766 13.74 28.95 -36.49
N TRP A 767 13.53 27.69 -36.87
CA TRP A 767 13.87 27.18 -38.20
C TRP A 767 13.00 27.80 -39.30
N CYS A 768 11.68 27.90 -39.08
CA CYS A 768 10.78 28.60 -40.00
C CYS A 768 11.08 30.11 -40.05
N PHE A 769 11.32 30.74 -38.91
CA PHE A 769 11.73 32.14 -38.75
C PHE A 769 13.00 32.43 -39.56
N LEU A 770 14.00 31.54 -39.54
CA LEU A 770 15.21 31.66 -40.35
C LEU A 770 14.90 31.68 -41.86
N GLY A 771 13.93 30.90 -42.33
CA GLY A 771 13.45 30.93 -43.71
C GLY A 771 12.82 32.28 -44.10
N PHE A 772 11.95 32.83 -43.25
CA PHE A 772 11.37 34.17 -43.45
C PHE A 772 12.44 35.29 -43.38
N LEU A 773 13.39 35.17 -42.45
CA LEU A 773 14.51 36.12 -42.30
C LEU A 773 15.42 36.12 -43.53
N LEU A 774 15.77 34.95 -44.07
CA LEU A 774 16.55 34.83 -45.31
C LEU A 774 15.78 35.40 -46.52
N SER A 775 14.47 35.15 -46.62
CA SER A 775 13.63 35.70 -47.67
C SER A 775 13.63 37.24 -47.65
N LEU A 776 13.45 37.85 -46.47
CA LEU A 776 13.49 39.32 -46.31
C LEU A 776 14.90 39.90 -46.50
N LEU A 777 15.94 39.19 -46.08
CA LEU A 777 17.35 39.60 -46.27
C LEU A 777 17.73 39.65 -47.76
N TRP A 778 17.32 38.65 -48.55
CA TRP A 778 17.56 38.61 -49.99
C TRP A 778 16.68 39.61 -50.75
N LEU A 779 15.40 39.72 -50.38
CA LEU A 779 14.47 40.70 -50.97
C LEU A 779 14.89 42.16 -50.71
N GLY A 780 15.62 42.40 -49.61
CA GLY A 780 16.11 43.72 -49.22
C GLY A 780 17.50 44.09 -49.74
N GLU A 781 18.22 43.21 -50.45
CA GLU A 781 19.59 43.44 -50.98
C GLU A 781 20.60 44.11 -50.01
N GLY A 782 20.45 43.90 -48.70
CA GLY A 782 21.31 44.50 -47.66
C GLY A 782 20.92 45.90 -47.18
N THR A 783 19.76 46.44 -47.57
CA THR A 783 19.21 47.73 -47.09
C THR A 783 19.16 47.85 -45.56
N HIS A 784 18.86 46.76 -44.85
CA HIS A 784 18.80 46.70 -43.38
C HIS A 784 19.70 45.60 -42.83
N GLN A 785 20.35 45.88 -41.70
CA GLN A 785 21.17 44.89 -41.00
C GLN A 785 20.31 43.72 -40.49
N LEU A 786 20.86 42.50 -40.57
CA LEU A 786 20.17 41.26 -40.15
C LEU A 786 19.61 41.33 -38.71
N VAL A 787 20.31 42.01 -37.80
CA VAL A 787 19.85 42.25 -36.41
C VAL A 787 18.57 43.09 -36.37
N THR A 788 18.44 44.11 -37.22
CA THR A 788 17.26 44.97 -37.32
C THR A 788 16.05 44.21 -37.85
N ILE A 789 16.23 43.43 -38.92
CA ILE A 789 15.15 42.60 -39.50
C ILE A 789 14.68 41.56 -38.48
N SER A 790 15.63 40.87 -37.83
CA SER A 790 15.35 39.90 -36.77
C SER A 790 14.57 40.52 -35.60
N LYS A 791 14.96 41.74 -35.17
CA LYS A 791 14.27 42.48 -34.11
C LYS A 791 12.80 42.78 -34.47
N TRP A 792 12.53 43.25 -35.69
CA TRP A 792 11.15 43.51 -36.15
C TRP A 792 10.31 42.24 -36.18
N MET A 793 10.86 41.13 -36.69
CA MET A 793 10.15 39.85 -36.71
C MET A 793 9.90 39.29 -35.29
N ILE A 794 10.85 39.46 -34.35
CA ILE A 794 10.65 39.09 -32.94
C ILE A 794 9.53 39.92 -32.30
N TYR A 795 9.45 41.23 -32.58
CA TYR A 795 8.38 42.08 -32.04
C TYR A 795 7.00 41.68 -32.57
N ILE A 796 6.89 41.28 -33.84
CA ILE A 796 5.65 40.77 -34.44
C ILE A 796 5.26 39.41 -33.82
N TRP A 797 6.24 38.53 -33.58
CA TRP A 797 6.03 37.21 -32.94
C TRP A 797 5.50 37.32 -31.51
N PHE A 798 5.96 38.31 -30.73
CA PHE A 798 5.44 38.57 -29.38
C PHE A 798 4.24 39.55 -29.36
N GLY A 799 3.75 40.00 -30.51
CA GLY A 799 2.65 40.96 -30.61
C GLY A 799 2.94 42.34 -30.02
N LEU A 800 4.22 42.69 -29.85
CA LEU A 800 4.67 43.91 -29.17
C LEU A 800 4.61 45.15 -30.06
N ASP A 801 4.77 44.99 -31.38
CA ASP A 801 4.82 46.10 -32.33
C ASP A 801 4.49 45.63 -33.76
N ALA A 802 3.80 46.49 -34.53
CA ALA A 802 3.49 46.32 -35.93
C ALA A 802 4.45 47.07 -36.88
N THR A 803 5.43 47.84 -36.38
CA THR A 803 6.39 48.58 -37.23
C THR A 803 7.09 47.71 -38.27
N GLY A 804 7.35 46.44 -38.00
CA GLY A 804 7.92 45.51 -38.98
C GLY A 804 7.06 45.32 -40.24
N ILE A 805 5.73 45.37 -40.12
CA ILE A 805 4.82 45.33 -41.28
C ILE A 805 4.90 46.68 -42.02
N HIS A 806 4.85 47.81 -41.31
CA HIS A 806 4.96 49.14 -41.94
C HIS A 806 6.31 49.40 -42.62
N ARG A 807 7.41 48.85 -42.09
CA ARG A 807 8.75 48.93 -42.69
C ARG A 807 8.97 47.91 -43.79
N SER A 808 8.18 46.84 -43.87
CA SER A 808 8.38 45.80 -44.88
C SER A 808 8.20 46.28 -46.33
N THR A 809 7.49 47.39 -46.57
CA THR A 809 7.40 48.04 -47.88
C THR A 809 8.75 48.57 -48.39
N GLU A 810 9.72 48.80 -47.50
CA GLU A 810 11.07 49.27 -47.84
C GLU A 810 11.93 48.19 -48.53
N PHE A 811 11.63 46.90 -48.30
CA PHE A 811 12.26 45.81 -49.05
C PHE A 811 11.66 45.69 -50.46
N HIS A 812 10.33 45.59 -50.54
CA HIS A 812 9.60 45.58 -51.81
C HIS A 812 8.11 45.89 -51.54
N TRP A 813 7.53 46.82 -52.31
CA TRP A 813 6.18 47.36 -52.12
C TRP A 813 5.07 46.30 -51.88
N LEU A 814 5.04 45.22 -52.67
CA LEU A 814 4.08 44.11 -52.51
C LEU A 814 4.62 42.91 -51.71
N LEU A 815 5.77 42.36 -52.11
CA LEU A 815 6.31 41.11 -51.56
C LEU A 815 6.76 41.23 -50.10
N GLY A 816 7.34 42.35 -49.69
CA GLY A 816 7.76 42.56 -48.30
C GLY A 816 6.59 42.47 -47.31
N PRO A 817 5.51 43.25 -47.50
CA PRO A 817 4.28 43.11 -46.70
C PRO A 817 3.66 41.72 -46.79
N SER A 818 3.61 41.11 -47.98
CA SER A 818 3.05 39.77 -48.16
C SER A 818 3.79 38.71 -47.31
N VAL A 819 5.12 38.73 -47.34
CA VAL A 819 5.97 37.81 -46.57
C VAL A 819 5.87 38.10 -45.06
N MET A 820 5.85 39.37 -44.65
CA MET A 820 5.74 39.75 -43.24
C MET A 820 4.35 39.42 -42.64
N VAL A 821 3.27 39.59 -43.41
CA VAL A 821 1.91 39.20 -42.99
C VAL A 821 1.75 37.68 -42.95
N ALA A 822 2.32 36.94 -43.91
CA ALA A 822 2.34 35.48 -43.88
C ALA A 822 3.11 34.94 -42.65
N PHE A 823 4.25 35.55 -42.31
CA PHE A 823 4.99 35.27 -41.08
C PHE A 823 4.14 35.57 -39.82
N ALA A 824 3.53 36.75 -39.73
CA ALA A 824 2.69 37.14 -38.60
C ALA A 824 1.50 36.19 -38.39
N PHE A 825 0.86 35.77 -39.48
CA PHE A 825 -0.23 34.80 -39.46
C PHE A 825 0.25 33.43 -38.98
N LEU A 826 1.29 32.86 -39.58
CA LEU A 826 1.81 31.53 -39.20
C LEU A 826 2.35 31.51 -37.76
N GLY A 827 3.01 32.58 -37.30
CA GLY A 827 3.42 32.72 -35.90
C GLY A 827 2.24 32.71 -34.94
N ASN A 828 1.35 33.70 -35.09
CA ASN A 828 0.36 34.02 -34.07
C ASN A 828 -0.91 33.16 -34.15
N THR A 829 -1.21 32.55 -35.30
CA THR A 829 -2.36 31.62 -35.45
C THR A 829 -1.96 30.15 -35.42
N LEU A 830 -0.87 29.73 -36.07
CA LEU A 830 -0.50 28.31 -36.14
C LEU A 830 0.44 27.91 -35.00
N PHE A 831 1.63 28.52 -34.90
CA PHE A 831 2.60 28.09 -33.89
C PHE A 831 2.13 28.38 -32.46
N LEU A 832 1.52 29.53 -32.20
CA LEU A 832 1.02 29.87 -30.86
C LEU A 832 -0.13 28.96 -30.41
N THR A 833 -1.05 28.57 -31.29
CA THR A 833 -2.15 27.65 -30.93
C THR A 833 -1.68 26.22 -30.77
N ILE A 834 -0.75 25.74 -31.60
CA ILE A 834 -0.09 24.45 -31.40
C ILE A 834 0.66 24.44 -30.07
N LEU A 835 1.38 25.51 -29.72
CA LEU A 835 2.08 25.62 -28.44
C LEU A 835 1.11 25.51 -27.26
N VAL A 836 0.05 26.31 -27.23
CA VAL A 836 -0.96 26.27 -26.15
C VAL A 836 -1.66 24.90 -26.08
N SER A 837 -1.97 24.30 -27.23
CA SER A 837 -2.59 22.96 -27.31
C SER A 837 -1.67 21.86 -26.79
N MET A 838 -0.40 21.83 -27.22
CA MET A 838 0.59 20.86 -26.71
C MET A 838 0.82 21.03 -25.21
N LEU A 839 1.05 22.26 -24.74
CA LEU A 839 1.24 22.54 -23.31
C LEU A 839 0.02 22.08 -22.49
N SER A 840 -1.20 22.35 -22.95
CA SER A 840 -2.44 21.92 -22.30
C SER A 840 -2.58 20.39 -22.24
N ASN A 841 -2.33 19.70 -23.36
CA ASN A 841 -2.39 18.24 -23.45
C ASN A 841 -1.32 17.54 -22.58
N THR A 842 -0.07 18.04 -22.62
CA THR A 842 1.03 17.56 -21.76
C THR A 842 0.71 17.81 -20.28
N PHE A 843 0.20 19.00 -19.93
CA PHE A 843 -0.22 19.30 -18.56
C PHE A 843 -1.34 18.37 -18.08
N SER A 844 -2.38 18.16 -18.89
CA SER A 844 -3.51 17.26 -18.58
C SER A 844 -3.06 15.81 -18.35
N THR A 845 -2.18 15.30 -19.22
CA THR A 845 -1.62 13.94 -19.15
C THR A 845 -0.74 13.72 -17.91
N ILE A 846 -0.05 14.77 -17.45
CA ILE A 846 0.74 14.74 -16.21
C ILE A 846 -0.17 14.87 -14.98
N ASN A 847 -1.21 15.69 -15.06
CA ASN A 847 -2.17 15.89 -13.97
C ASN A 847 -2.93 14.60 -13.61
N SER A 848 -3.33 13.80 -14.60
CA SER A 848 -4.00 12.51 -14.35
C SER A 848 -3.12 11.48 -13.65
N ASN A 849 -1.79 11.53 -13.85
CA ASN A 849 -0.80 10.63 -13.25
C ASN A 849 -0.01 11.27 -12.08
N ALA A 850 -0.39 12.49 -11.66
CA ALA A 850 0.41 13.37 -10.81
C ALA A 850 0.86 12.73 -9.50
N THR A 851 -0.04 12.06 -8.79
CA THR A 851 0.22 11.48 -7.46
C THR A 851 1.27 10.39 -7.52
N ALA A 852 1.20 9.50 -8.51
CA ALA A 852 2.17 8.41 -8.70
C ALA A 852 3.53 8.94 -9.16
N GLU A 853 3.57 9.94 -10.06
CA GLU A 853 4.82 10.58 -10.51
C GLU A 853 5.51 11.34 -9.37
N ILE A 854 4.77 12.04 -8.51
CA ILE A 854 5.30 12.71 -7.30
C ILE A 854 5.88 11.67 -6.33
N GLN A 855 5.15 10.59 -6.04
CA GLN A 855 5.58 9.53 -5.13
C GLN A 855 6.79 8.75 -5.67
N PHE A 856 6.86 8.54 -6.99
CA PHE A 856 8.01 7.99 -7.69
C PHE A 856 9.25 8.89 -7.50
N ARG A 857 9.17 10.19 -7.86
CA ARG A 857 10.30 11.12 -7.70
C ARG A 857 10.72 11.29 -6.23
N ARG A 858 9.78 11.25 -5.29
CA ARG A 858 10.08 11.25 -3.85
C ARG A 858 10.90 10.02 -3.44
N ALA A 859 10.59 8.83 -3.96
CA ALA A 859 11.36 7.61 -3.69
C ALA A 859 12.77 7.70 -4.28
N VAL A 860 12.89 8.17 -5.53
CA VAL A 860 14.18 8.41 -6.22
C VAL A 860 15.08 9.36 -5.41
N LEU A 861 14.60 10.57 -5.12
CA LEU A 861 15.36 11.60 -4.37
C LEU A 861 15.69 11.16 -2.94
N THR A 862 14.81 10.37 -2.29
CA THR A 862 15.09 9.81 -0.96
C THR A 862 16.25 8.83 -1.00
N LEU A 863 16.28 7.93 -1.99
CA LEU A 863 17.31 6.89 -2.10
C LEU A 863 18.66 7.44 -2.58
N GLU A 864 18.64 8.43 -3.48
CA GLU A 864 19.81 9.22 -3.85
C GLU A 864 20.40 9.95 -2.63
N GLY A 865 19.55 10.60 -1.83
CA GLY A 865 19.96 11.31 -0.62
C GLY A 865 20.67 10.42 0.41
N VAL A 866 20.33 9.12 0.49
CA VAL A 866 21.00 8.15 1.37
C VAL A 866 22.34 7.67 0.79
N LYS A 867 22.47 7.53 -0.54
CA LYS A 867 23.70 7.08 -1.23
C LYS A 867 24.81 8.14 -1.28
N ALA A 868 24.94 8.96 -0.23
CA ALA A 868 25.81 10.12 -0.20
C ALA A 868 27.24 9.79 0.28
N ASP A 869 28.22 10.32 -0.45
CA ASP A 869 29.64 10.39 -0.08
C ASP A 869 29.82 11.06 1.30
N ALA A 870 30.85 10.66 2.05
CA ALA A 870 31.19 11.30 3.32
C ALA A 870 31.64 12.78 3.16
N VAL A 871 31.98 13.24 1.95
CA VAL A 871 32.16 14.68 1.64
C VAL A 871 30.93 15.51 2.06
N PHE A 872 29.71 15.01 1.87
CA PHE A 872 28.48 15.74 2.22
C PHE A 872 28.26 15.91 3.74
N ALA A 873 29.04 15.22 4.58
CA ALA A 873 29.07 15.45 6.02
C ALA A 873 29.77 16.77 6.41
N TYR A 874 30.44 17.43 5.46
CA TYR A 874 31.06 18.74 5.63
C TYR A 874 30.21 19.79 4.91
N GLN A 875 29.73 20.78 5.65
CA GLN A 875 28.99 21.90 5.06
C GLN A 875 29.95 22.92 4.43
N PRO A 876 29.61 23.59 3.32
CA PRO A 876 30.39 24.71 2.81
C PRO A 876 30.61 25.78 3.90
N PRO A 877 31.82 26.37 4.02
CA PRO A 877 33.01 26.15 3.19
C PRO A 877 33.94 25.02 3.70
N PHE A 878 33.58 24.32 4.79
CA PHE A 878 34.45 23.32 5.42
C PHE A 878 34.70 22.07 4.56
N ASN A 879 33.85 21.81 3.56
CA ASN A 879 34.06 20.73 2.58
C ASN A 879 35.34 20.92 1.74
N ILE A 880 35.74 22.17 1.48
CA ILE A 880 37.03 22.49 0.84
C ILE A 880 38.18 21.92 1.68
N VAL A 881 38.22 22.28 2.96
CA VAL A 881 39.25 21.82 3.92
C VAL A 881 39.21 20.30 4.06
N ALA A 882 38.02 19.69 4.08
CA ALA A 882 37.86 18.24 4.15
C ALA A 882 38.46 17.52 2.93
N VAL A 883 38.19 17.98 1.70
CA VAL A 883 38.77 17.37 0.49
C VAL A 883 40.30 17.50 0.49
N PHE A 884 40.83 18.71 0.72
CA PHE A 884 42.29 18.93 0.73
C PHE A 884 43.02 18.19 1.87
N LEU A 885 42.37 17.92 3.01
CA LEU A 885 42.97 17.21 4.13
C LEU A 885 42.81 15.68 4.03
N PHE A 886 41.61 15.17 3.73
CA PHE A 886 41.34 13.73 3.79
C PHE A 886 41.80 12.96 2.55
N VAL A 887 41.74 13.54 1.35
CA VAL A 887 42.19 12.87 0.12
C VAL A 887 43.66 12.43 0.18
N PRO A 888 44.64 13.27 0.60
CA PRO A 888 46.01 12.81 0.78
C PRO A 888 46.16 11.89 2.02
N LEU A 889 45.45 12.14 3.12
CA LEU A 889 45.54 11.35 4.35
C LEU A 889 45.18 9.87 4.14
N LYS A 890 44.27 9.58 3.20
CA LYS A 890 43.89 8.23 2.74
C LYS A 890 45.07 7.35 2.30
N PHE A 891 46.15 7.95 1.79
CA PHE A 891 47.35 7.21 1.35
C PHE A 891 48.37 7.01 2.48
N VAL A 892 48.31 7.83 3.54
CA VAL A 892 49.24 7.82 4.67
C VAL A 892 48.74 6.94 5.83
N VAL A 893 47.41 6.88 6.04
CA VAL A 893 46.80 6.36 7.26
C VAL A 893 46.00 5.07 7.00
N SER A 894 46.05 4.12 7.93
CA SER A 894 45.27 2.88 7.82
C SER A 894 43.75 3.15 7.86
N PRO A 895 42.88 2.38 7.16
CA PRO A 895 41.45 2.67 7.04
C PRO A 895 40.73 2.86 8.39
N ARG A 896 41.15 2.12 9.43
CA ARG A 896 40.61 2.23 10.79
C ARG A 896 40.98 3.54 11.50
N TRP A 897 42.17 4.08 11.26
CA TRP A 897 42.57 5.40 11.78
C TRP A 897 41.99 6.53 10.92
N PHE A 898 41.88 6.34 9.61
CA PHE A 898 41.18 7.25 8.70
C PHE A 898 39.74 7.47 9.17
N HIS A 899 38.98 6.38 9.38
CA HIS A 899 37.64 6.40 9.96
C HIS A 899 37.58 7.16 11.31
N LYS A 900 38.54 6.91 12.23
CA LYS A 900 38.58 7.62 13.52
C LYS A 900 38.78 9.13 13.36
N ILE A 901 39.72 9.57 12.52
CA ILE A 901 40.04 10.99 12.33
C ILE A 901 38.87 11.68 11.60
N HIS A 902 38.29 11.00 10.61
CA HIS A 902 37.09 11.43 9.90
C HIS A 902 35.91 11.66 10.87
N VAL A 903 35.55 10.63 11.64
CA VAL A 903 34.51 10.67 12.68
C VAL A 903 34.73 11.77 13.72
N ALA A 904 35.99 12.02 14.14
CA ALA A 904 36.30 13.09 15.07
C ALA A 904 36.09 14.49 14.43
N THR A 905 36.54 14.68 13.20
CA THR A 905 36.50 15.97 12.50
C THR A 905 35.06 16.37 12.12
N VAL A 906 34.25 15.44 11.59
CA VAL A 906 32.83 15.67 11.30
C VAL A 906 32.09 16.13 12.57
N LYS A 907 32.34 15.46 13.71
CA LYS A 907 31.69 15.80 14.99
C LYS A 907 32.16 17.12 15.59
N PHE A 908 33.43 17.50 15.38
CA PHE A 908 33.97 18.77 15.84
C PHE A 908 33.38 19.95 15.04
N LEU A 909 33.44 19.88 13.72
CA LEU A 909 32.94 20.96 12.84
C LEU A 909 31.42 21.13 12.93
N ASN A 910 30.67 20.02 12.97
CA ASN A 910 29.21 20.06 13.04
C ASN A 910 28.67 20.01 14.49
N LEU A 911 29.50 20.23 15.53
CA LEU A 911 29.11 20.13 16.94
C LEU A 911 27.79 20.88 17.28
N PRO A 912 27.63 22.18 16.98
CA PRO A 912 26.40 22.91 17.32
C PRO A 912 25.19 22.39 16.52
N LEU A 913 25.39 22.03 15.25
CA LEU A 913 24.34 21.50 14.37
C LEU A 913 23.84 20.13 14.86
N LEU A 914 24.75 19.23 15.23
CA LEU A 914 24.41 17.92 15.79
C LEU A 914 23.66 18.04 17.12
N LEU A 915 24.04 19.00 17.98
CA LEU A 915 23.31 19.28 19.22
C LEU A 915 21.89 19.81 18.95
N ILE A 916 21.72 20.72 17.99
CA ILE A 916 20.39 21.22 17.57
C ILE A 916 19.52 20.07 17.04
N ILE A 917 20.06 19.21 16.17
CA ILE A 917 19.37 18.03 15.64
C ILE A 917 18.97 17.09 16.80
N ALA A 918 19.89 16.76 17.70
CA ALA A 918 19.61 15.86 18.83
C ALA A 918 18.53 16.41 19.78
N VAL A 919 18.52 17.72 20.03
CA VAL A 919 17.47 18.37 20.84
C VAL A 919 16.13 18.37 20.12
N ALA A 920 16.10 18.69 18.82
CA ALA A 920 14.87 18.69 18.02
C ALA A 920 14.26 17.28 17.88
N GLU A 921 15.09 16.27 17.63
CA GLU A 921 14.63 14.87 17.52
C GLU A 921 14.08 14.34 18.85
N ARG A 922 14.75 14.63 19.98
CA ARG A 922 14.33 14.17 21.31
C ARG A 922 13.17 14.96 21.95
N ARG A 923 12.85 16.18 21.48
CA ARG A 923 11.81 17.05 22.08
C ARG A 923 10.62 17.38 21.20
N LEU A 924 10.80 17.57 19.88
CA LEU A 924 9.72 17.96 18.96
C LEU A 924 9.23 16.81 18.10
N LEU A 925 10.14 15.97 17.59
CA LEU A 925 9.83 15.08 16.47
C LEU A 925 9.42 13.65 16.87
N TRP A 926 9.81 13.18 18.08
CA TRP A 926 9.54 11.80 18.54
C TRP A 926 8.95 11.80 19.97
N PRO A 927 7.65 11.48 20.14
CA PRO A 927 7.03 11.35 21.47
C PRO A 927 7.50 10.09 22.23
N PRO A 928 7.30 9.99 23.55
CA PRO A 928 7.93 8.95 24.37
C PRO A 928 7.40 7.53 24.14
N ARG A 929 8.33 6.57 24.03
CA ARG A 929 8.13 5.18 24.44
C ARG A 929 9.37 4.71 25.23
N GLN A 930 9.25 3.59 25.95
CA GLN A 930 10.31 3.06 26.81
C GLN A 930 11.10 1.96 26.08
N MET A 931 12.42 1.92 26.31
CA MET A 931 13.34 0.87 25.85
C MET A 931 13.96 0.12 27.04
N SER A 932 14.66 -0.98 26.76
CA SER A 932 15.40 -1.82 27.71
C SER A 932 16.72 -2.23 27.05
N GLU A 933 17.80 -2.33 27.83
CA GLU A 933 19.19 -2.28 27.34
C GLU A 933 19.81 -3.63 26.88
N SER A 934 21.09 -3.58 26.49
CA SER A 934 21.83 -4.49 25.58
C SER A 934 23.04 -5.21 26.21
N ASP A 935 23.79 -6.02 25.40
CA ASP A 935 25.28 -6.02 25.25
C ASP A 935 25.85 -7.39 24.73
N PRO A 936 27.16 -7.55 24.37
CA PRO A 936 28.14 -6.67 23.68
C PRO A 936 29.04 -7.39 22.60
N GLU A 937 29.95 -6.67 21.88
CA GLU A 937 30.88 -7.24 20.86
C GLU A 937 32.35 -6.67 20.80
N PRO A 938 33.37 -7.44 20.31
CA PRO A 938 34.79 -7.04 20.13
C PRO A 938 35.24 -6.65 18.67
N LYS A 939 36.56 -6.56 18.34
CA LYS A 939 37.12 -5.66 17.27
C LYS A 939 38.45 -6.12 16.57
N MET A 940 38.76 -5.54 15.36
CA MET A 940 40.09 -5.36 14.66
C MET A 940 40.55 -6.48 13.65
N THR A 941 41.37 -6.31 12.57
CA THR A 941 42.03 -5.18 11.80
C THR A 941 42.51 -5.63 10.36
N PRO A 942 42.89 -4.74 9.39
CA PRO A 942 42.98 -5.10 7.95
C PRO A 942 44.20 -4.67 7.05
N THR A 943 44.27 -5.22 5.82
CA THR A 943 45.16 -4.92 4.64
C THR A 943 44.68 -5.63 3.33
N LYS A 944 45.00 -5.31 2.05
CA LYS A 944 45.43 -4.07 1.31
C LYS A 944 45.46 -4.23 -0.27
N SER A 945 44.80 -3.33 -1.04
CA SER A 945 45.12 -2.80 -2.42
C SER A 945 45.26 -3.66 -3.71
N ARG A 946 44.44 -3.38 -4.77
CA ARG A 946 44.91 -3.00 -6.17
C ARG A 946 43.90 -2.40 -7.22
N PHE A 947 43.14 -1.39 -6.80
CA PHE A 947 43.04 -0.04 -7.44
C PHE A 947 42.38 0.23 -8.84
N TRP A 948 42.56 -0.49 -9.96
CA TRP A 948 42.07 0.00 -11.29
C TRP A 948 41.28 -1.01 -12.16
N LYS A 949 39.95 -0.81 -12.28
CA LYS A 949 39.10 -1.25 -13.42
C LYS A 949 37.62 -0.81 -13.39
N LYS A 950 37.10 -0.35 -12.24
CA LYS A 950 35.65 -0.35 -11.94
C LYS A 950 34.98 1.05 -12.03
N TRP A 951 34.71 1.54 -13.24
CA TRP A 951 33.98 2.80 -13.47
C TRP A 951 32.95 2.71 -14.62
N ARG A 952 31.73 2.28 -14.31
CA ARG A 952 30.46 2.58 -15.02
C ARG A 952 29.30 2.09 -14.15
N LEU A 953 28.19 2.82 -14.13
CA LEU A 953 27.02 2.51 -13.28
C LEU A 953 26.11 1.44 -13.93
N THR A 954 26.70 0.32 -14.35
CA THR A 954 25.98 -0.81 -14.94
C THR A 954 25.36 -1.66 -13.83
N VAL A 955 24.12 -1.33 -13.44
CA VAL A 955 23.22 -2.27 -12.73
C VAL A 955 22.69 -3.33 -13.71
N HIS A 956 22.30 -2.88 -14.91
CA HIS A 956 21.79 -3.74 -16.00
C HIS A 956 22.73 -4.89 -16.40
N ARG A 957 24.05 -4.81 -16.22
CA ARG A 957 24.94 -5.92 -16.64
C ARG A 957 24.80 -7.13 -15.73
N ASP A 958 24.65 -6.92 -14.43
CA ASP A 958 24.67 -7.99 -13.43
C ASP A 958 23.31 -8.71 -13.32
N ILE A 959 22.21 -7.97 -13.48
CA ILE A 959 20.85 -8.55 -13.53
C ILE A 959 20.71 -9.52 -14.72
N ARG A 960 21.28 -9.15 -15.89
CA ARG A 960 21.16 -9.94 -17.13
C ARG A 960 21.95 -11.25 -17.12
N ALA A 961 22.99 -11.36 -16.30
CA ALA A 961 23.86 -12.52 -16.28
C ALA A 961 23.09 -13.82 -15.95
N VAL A 962 22.13 -13.75 -15.01
CA VAL A 962 21.25 -14.88 -14.63
C VAL A 962 20.42 -15.40 -15.81
N PHE A 963 20.04 -14.54 -16.74
CA PHE A 963 19.26 -14.92 -17.91
C PHE A 963 20.11 -15.33 -19.12
N GLN A 964 21.45 -15.25 -19.02
CA GLN A 964 22.38 -15.64 -20.08
C GLN A 964 22.89 -17.08 -19.95
N VAL A 965 22.87 -17.65 -18.75
CA VAL A 965 23.16 -19.07 -18.51
C VAL A 965 21.84 -19.82 -18.31
N PRO A 966 21.52 -20.88 -19.08
CA PRO A 966 20.31 -21.66 -18.87
C PRO A 966 20.37 -22.44 -17.53
N PRO A 967 19.25 -22.62 -16.82
CA PRO A 967 19.23 -23.38 -15.56
C PRO A 967 19.49 -24.88 -15.80
N PRO A 968 20.22 -25.59 -14.91
CA PRO A 968 20.46 -27.03 -15.03
C PRO A 968 19.17 -27.85 -15.03
N ASP A 969 19.23 -29.06 -15.60
CA ASP A 969 18.09 -29.96 -15.69
C ASP A 969 17.50 -30.34 -14.31
N GLU A 970 18.34 -30.39 -13.26
CA GLU A 970 17.88 -30.57 -11.87
C GLU A 970 16.96 -29.42 -11.43
N VAL A 971 17.39 -28.17 -11.62
CA VAL A 971 16.61 -26.96 -11.28
C VAL A 971 15.36 -26.84 -12.17
N GLN A 972 15.44 -27.26 -13.44
CA GLN A 972 14.26 -27.37 -14.30
C GLN A 972 13.29 -28.44 -13.79
N SER A 973 13.77 -29.56 -13.25
CA SER A 973 12.92 -30.63 -12.70
C SER A 973 12.17 -30.20 -11.43
N ASP A 974 12.82 -29.51 -10.49
CA ASP A 974 12.17 -28.90 -9.32
C ASP A 974 11.08 -27.89 -9.72
N ILE A 975 11.37 -27.08 -10.75
CA ILE A 975 10.42 -26.11 -11.31
C ILE A 975 9.27 -26.83 -12.04
N ALA A 976 9.50 -28.00 -12.65
CA ALA A 976 8.50 -28.81 -13.34
C ALA A 976 7.55 -29.57 -12.41
N VAL A 977 8.00 -30.04 -11.25
CA VAL A 977 7.13 -30.68 -10.23
C VAL A 977 6.05 -29.71 -9.72
N ASP A 978 6.39 -28.42 -9.64
CA ASP A 978 5.49 -27.30 -9.30
C ASP A 978 4.46 -26.97 -10.42
N ASP A 979 4.62 -27.57 -11.62
CA ASP A 979 3.91 -27.17 -12.84
C ASP A 979 2.64 -27.98 -13.12
N ASP A 980 2.61 -29.29 -12.87
CA ASP A 980 1.40 -30.12 -13.11
C ASP A 980 0.18 -29.54 -12.38
N LEU A 981 0.36 -29.10 -11.14
CA LEU A 981 -0.67 -28.42 -10.35
C LEU A 981 -1.07 -27.06 -10.94
N THR A 982 -0.12 -26.34 -11.54
CA THR A 982 -0.30 -24.98 -12.11
C THR A 982 -0.99 -25.05 -13.48
N HIS A 983 -0.50 -25.89 -14.39
CA HIS A 983 -1.04 -26.11 -15.74
C HIS A 983 -2.48 -26.66 -15.71
N HIS A 984 -2.80 -27.58 -14.80
CA HIS A 984 -4.16 -28.14 -14.68
C HIS A 984 -5.21 -27.11 -14.23
N LEU A 985 -4.82 -26.07 -13.49
CA LEU A 985 -5.72 -24.99 -13.06
C LEU A 985 -5.97 -23.98 -14.19
N ILE A 986 -4.90 -23.48 -14.83
CA ILE A 986 -4.98 -22.38 -15.81
C ILE A 986 -5.64 -22.85 -17.12
N ARG A 987 -5.20 -23.99 -17.68
CA ARG A 987 -5.66 -24.49 -18.98
C ARG A 987 -7.16 -24.80 -19.00
N ARG A 988 -7.70 -25.25 -17.87
CA ARG A 988 -9.11 -25.66 -17.71
C ARG A 988 -10.10 -24.49 -17.74
N GLN A 989 -9.63 -23.25 -17.48
CA GLN A 989 -10.44 -22.04 -17.61
C GLN A 989 -10.39 -21.45 -19.02
N PHE A 990 -9.22 -21.39 -19.67
CA PHE A 990 -9.08 -20.81 -21.01
C PHE A 990 -9.70 -21.66 -22.13
N GLN A 991 -9.57 -22.99 -22.08
CA GLN A 991 -10.10 -23.85 -23.17
C GLN A 991 -11.64 -23.83 -23.30
N ARG A 992 -12.38 -23.36 -22.28
CA ARG A 992 -13.86 -23.37 -22.29
C ARG A 992 -14.50 -22.28 -23.18
N SER A 993 -13.68 -21.47 -23.88
CA SER A 993 -14.15 -20.32 -24.68
C SER A 993 -13.93 -20.42 -26.20
N ASN A 994 -13.08 -21.34 -26.70
CA ASN A 994 -12.54 -21.27 -28.08
C ASN A 994 -12.81 -22.52 -28.95
N THR A 995 -13.82 -23.34 -28.64
CA THR A 995 -14.22 -24.46 -29.50
C THR A 995 -15.72 -24.43 -29.79
N ASN A 996 -16.14 -23.55 -30.71
CA ASN A 996 -17.49 -23.57 -31.27
C ASN A 996 -17.55 -23.19 -32.76
N GLU A 997 -16.53 -23.60 -33.54
CA GLU A 997 -16.60 -23.69 -35.00
C GLU A 997 -16.67 -25.15 -35.44
N GLY A 998 -17.43 -25.42 -36.51
CA GLY A 998 -17.86 -26.76 -36.88
C GLY A 998 -16.86 -27.54 -37.74
N SER A 999 -16.61 -28.80 -37.36
CA SER A 999 -16.07 -29.83 -38.26
C SER A 999 -16.81 -31.15 -38.04
N SER A 1000 -16.88 -32.01 -39.07
CA SER A 1000 -17.95 -33.01 -39.18
C SER A 1000 -17.49 -34.46 -39.34
N ARG A 1001 -18.22 -35.38 -38.66
CA ARG A 1001 -18.24 -36.86 -38.84
C ARG A 1001 -16.90 -37.59 -38.51
N LYS A 1002 -16.89 -38.79 -37.91
CA LYS A 1002 -17.79 -39.95 -38.04
C LYS A 1002 -17.96 -40.72 -36.71
N LEU A 1003 -18.98 -41.59 -36.63
CA LEU A 1003 -19.13 -42.59 -35.57
C LEU A 1003 -18.29 -43.86 -35.82
N SER A 1004 -17.94 -44.59 -34.74
CA SER A 1004 -17.57 -46.01 -34.80
C SER A 1004 -18.08 -46.82 -33.59
N ARG A 1005 -19.38 -47.17 -33.65
CA ARG A 1005 -20.03 -48.47 -33.31
C ARG A 1005 -19.32 -49.52 -32.42
N ARG A 1006 -20.16 -50.19 -31.61
CA ARG A 1006 -20.00 -51.43 -30.78
C ARG A 1006 -19.71 -51.19 -29.28
N ASP A 1007 -20.30 -51.94 -28.35
CA ASP A 1007 -21.51 -52.80 -28.36
C ASP A 1007 -22.15 -52.74 -26.95
N SER A 1008 -23.46 -52.72 -26.70
CA SER A 1008 -24.60 -53.57 -27.13
C SER A 1008 -24.82 -54.84 -26.28
N MET A 1009 -25.51 -54.76 -25.11
CA MET A 1009 -26.20 -55.93 -24.53
C MET A 1009 -27.28 -55.60 -23.48
N PHE A 1010 -28.54 -55.39 -23.90
CA PHE A 1010 -29.72 -56.26 -23.64
C PHE A 1010 -31.07 -55.51 -23.90
N PRO A 1011 -32.13 -56.13 -24.50
CA PRO A 1011 -33.28 -55.36 -25.04
C PRO A 1011 -34.71 -55.82 -24.65
N GLY A 1012 -35.67 -54.87 -24.68
CA GLY A 1012 -37.14 -55.10 -24.69
C GLY A 1012 -37.82 -55.28 -23.32
N ILE A 1013 -39.15 -55.23 -23.15
CA ILE A 1013 -40.31 -54.98 -24.05
C ILE A 1013 -41.58 -54.84 -23.14
N THR A 1014 -42.58 -53.95 -23.30
CA THR A 1014 -42.78 -52.72 -24.13
C THR A 1014 -43.84 -51.76 -23.51
N GLN A 1015 -43.54 -50.45 -23.50
CA GLN A 1015 -44.41 -49.36 -24.02
C GLN A 1015 -45.84 -49.11 -23.45
N LYS A 1016 -45.94 -48.19 -22.47
CA LYS A 1016 -46.98 -47.13 -22.39
C LYS A 1016 -46.45 -45.97 -21.52
N LEU A 1017 -46.97 -44.75 -21.72
CA LEU A 1017 -46.53 -43.49 -21.09
C LEU A 1017 -45.06 -43.07 -21.39
N ARG A 1018 -44.80 -42.67 -22.64
CA ARG A 1018 -43.72 -41.71 -22.99
C ARG A 1018 -44.17 -40.89 -24.20
N GLY A 1019 -44.31 -39.57 -24.05
CA GLY A 1019 -44.95 -38.73 -25.06
C GLY A 1019 -45.10 -37.26 -24.66
N SER A 1020 -44.02 -36.64 -24.19
CA SER A 1020 -43.94 -35.20 -23.88
C SER A 1020 -42.46 -34.79 -23.72
N PHE A 1021 -42.12 -33.58 -24.16
CA PHE A 1021 -40.81 -32.91 -24.02
C PHE A 1021 -39.63 -33.54 -24.78
N ALA A 1022 -39.43 -33.07 -26.02
CA ALA A 1022 -38.20 -33.22 -26.79
C ALA A 1022 -38.06 -32.13 -27.89
N GLU A 1023 -38.31 -30.85 -27.55
CA GLU A 1023 -38.10 -29.70 -28.45
C GLU A 1023 -37.37 -28.55 -27.72
N PRO A 1024 -36.62 -27.67 -28.43
CA PRO A 1024 -35.77 -26.66 -27.82
C PRO A 1024 -36.35 -25.23 -27.92
N GLU A 1025 -37.33 -24.90 -27.07
CA GLU A 1025 -37.92 -23.55 -26.99
C GLU A 1025 -37.45 -22.80 -25.74
N ASP A 1026 -36.53 -21.84 -25.90
CA ASP A 1026 -36.24 -20.83 -24.86
C ASP A 1026 -35.63 -19.52 -25.41
N PHE A 1027 -35.91 -19.21 -26.69
CA PHE A 1027 -35.55 -17.92 -27.31
C PHE A 1027 -36.76 -16.99 -27.50
N GLU A 1028 -37.94 -17.52 -27.85
CA GLU A 1028 -39.18 -16.73 -27.94
C GLU A 1028 -39.59 -16.13 -26.58
N SER A 1029 -39.30 -16.84 -25.47
CA SER A 1029 -39.48 -16.34 -24.10
C SER A 1029 -38.74 -15.02 -23.82
N MET A 1030 -37.63 -14.77 -24.53
CA MET A 1030 -36.86 -13.53 -24.42
C MET A 1030 -37.42 -12.43 -25.33
N THR A 1031 -37.84 -12.76 -26.56
CA THR A 1031 -38.43 -11.78 -27.49
C THR A 1031 -39.79 -11.29 -27.02
N ASP A 1032 -40.65 -12.17 -26.50
CA ASP A 1032 -41.95 -11.78 -25.91
C ASP A 1032 -41.76 -10.85 -24.71
N ARG A 1033 -40.73 -11.08 -23.90
CA ARG A 1033 -40.38 -10.19 -22.79
C ARG A 1033 -39.89 -8.84 -23.28
N LEU A 1034 -39.02 -8.80 -24.29
CA LEU A 1034 -38.57 -7.56 -24.92
C LEU A 1034 -39.72 -6.78 -25.56
N GLU A 1035 -40.61 -7.44 -26.31
CA GLU A 1035 -41.78 -6.79 -26.90
C GLU A 1035 -42.74 -6.29 -25.81
N SER A 1036 -42.92 -7.04 -24.72
CA SER A 1036 -43.72 -6.58 -23.57
C SER A 1036 -43.10 -5.36 -22.86
N MET A 1037 -41.76 -5.30 -22.76
CA MET A 1037 -41.03 -4.16 -22.22
C MET A 1037 -41.16 -2.95 -23.14
N GLU A 1038 -40.95 -3.11 -24.44
CA GLU A 1038 -41.09 -2.02 -25.42
C GLU A 1038 -42.53 -1.47 -25.46
N LYS A 1039 -43.52 -2.37 -25.44
CA LYS A 1039 -44.96 -2.05 -25.33
C LYS A 1039 -45.32 -1.41 -23.98
N SER A 1040 -44.48 -1.54 -22.95
CA SER A 1040 -44.57 -0.80 -21.69
C SER A 1040 -43.87 0.57 -21.74
N MET A 1041 -42.73 0.68 -22.43
CA MET A 1041 -42.03 1.94 -22.66
C MET A 1041 -42.86 2.88 -23.53
N ARG A 1042 -43.38 2.42 -24.67
CA ARG A 1042 -44.29 3.19 -25.54
C ARG A 1042 -45.57 3.63 -24.81
N ARG A 1043 -46.01 2.90 -23.77
CA ARG A 1043 -47.11 3.32 -22.87
C ARG A 1043 -46.68 4.41 -21.90
N MET A 1044 -45.46 4.36 -21.37
CA MET A 1044 -44.88 5.44 -20.55
C MET A 1044 -44.65 6.70 -21.37
N GLU A 1045 -44.12 6.60 -22.58
CA GLU A 1045 -43.94 7.71 -23.52
C GLU A 1045 -45.28 8.36 -23.87
N ALA A 1046 -46.31 7.58 -24.22
CA ALA A 1046 -47.66 8.08 -24.48
C ALA A 1046 -48.35 8.67 -23.22
N MET A 1047 -47.85 8.36 -22.01
CA MET A 1047 -48.32 8.94 -20.75
C MET A 1047 -47.58 10.24 -20.43
N MET A 1048 -46.27 10.31 -20.67
CA MET A 1048 -45.46 11.53 -20.54
C MET A 1048 -45.83 12.59 -21.59
N ALA A 1049 -46.09 12.19 -22.84
CA ALA A 1049 -46.60 13.07 -23.91
C ALA A 1049 -48.00 13.65 -23.62
N ARG A 1050 -48.73 13.09 -22.63
CA ARG A 1050 -50.00 13.65 -22.11
C ARG A 1050 -49.83 14.50 -20.84
N LEU A 1051 -48.62 14.60 -20.31
CA LEU A 1051 -48.28 15.35 -19.09
C LEU A 1051 -47.49 16.64 -19.36
N LEU A 1052 -47.13 16.93 -20.61
CA LEU A 1052 -46.43 18.15 -21.05
C LEU A 1052 -47.11 18.76 -22.29
N PRO A 1053 -48.17 19.58 -22.15
CA PRO A 1053 -48.89 20.16 -23.29
C PRO A 1053 -48.16 21.31 -24.02
N ASP A 1054 -47.33 22.08 -23.31
CA ASP A 1054 -46.94 23.45 -23.72
C ASP A 1054 -45.44 23.62 -24.10
N VAL A 1055 -44.75 22.58 -24.58
CA VAL A 1055 -43.34 22.70 -25.05
C VAL A 1055 -43.09 22.00 -26.40
N ALA A 1056 -44.13 21.89 -27.25
CA ALA A 1056 -44.06 21.23 -28.56
C ALA A 1056 -43.98 22.21 -29.75
N GLU A 1057 -44.27 23.50 -29.56
CA GLU A 1057 -44.32 24.53 -30.64
C GLU A 1057 -43.05 25.40 -30.77
N ALA A 1058 -41.96 25.08 -30.04
CA ALA A 1058 -40.79 25.95 -29.93
C ALA A 1058 -39.51 25.47 -30.66
N LEU A 1059 -39.52 24.27 -31.27
CA LEU A 1059 -38.32 23.59 -31.82
C LEU A 1059 -38.62 22.74 -33.09
N SER A 1060 -39.62 23.12 -33.88
CA SER A 1060 -40.07 22.35 -35.06
C SER A 1060 -39.62 22.90 -36.42
N ASP A 1061 -38.67 23.83 -36.44
CA ASP A 1061 -37.96 24.28 -37.64
C ASP A 1061 -36.45 23.95 -37.50
N GLU A 1062 -35.79 23.71 -38.63
CA GLU A 1062 -34.39 23.24 -38.77
C GLU A 1062 -34.08 21.83 -38.23
N LEU A 1063 -34.32 20.79 -39.04
CA LEU A 1063 -33.26 20.04 -39.75
C LEU A 1063 -33.82 18.89 -40.60
N ASP A 1064 -33.26 18.68 -41.80
CA ASP A 1064 -33.72 17.71 -42.81
C ASP A 1064 -32.65 16.64 -43.11
N GLU A 1065 -33.04 15.49 -43.67
CA GLU A 1065 -32.21 14.28 -43.77
C GLU A 1065 -31.11 14.33 -44.86
N SER A 1066 -29.99 15.02 -44.63
CA SER A 1066 -28.72 14.65 -45.29
C SER A 1066 -27.45 15.11 -44.54
N GLY A 1067 -26.69 14.14 -44.01
CA GLY A 1067 -25.46 14.41 -43.25
C GLY A 1067 -24.24 14.74 -44.11
N THR A 1068 -24.12 15.99 -44.58
CA THR A 1068 -22.84 16.54 -45.10
C THR A 1068 -22.61 17.99 -44.67
N LEU A 1069 -21.38 18.33 -44.26
CA LEU A 1069 -20.96 19.69 -43.93
C LEU A 1069 -20.24 20.34 -45.12
N ARG A 1070 -20.63 21.54 -45.53
CA ARG A 1070 -19.80 22.39 -46.40
C ARG A 1070 -20.07 23.89 -46.28
N GLY A 1071 -19.02 24.62 -45.89
CA GLY A 1071 -18.70 25.97 -46.41
C GLY A 1071 -19.62 27.12 -46.01
N SER A 1072 -19.15 27.95 -45.07
CA SER A 1072 -19.48 29.37 -45.03
C SER A 1072 -18.96 30.09 -46.29
N GLU A 1073 -19.66 31.12 -46.79
CA GLU A 1073 -19.07 32.46 -46.94
C GLU A 1073 -20.04 33.60 -47.37
N THR A 1074 -19.76 34.79 -46.83
CA THR A 1074 -19.93 36.15 -47.42
C THR A 1074 -21.32 36.79 -47.69
N LEU A 1075 -21.56 37.86 -46.92
CA LEU A 1075 -21.77 39.27 -47.34
C LEU A 1075 -23.13 39.85 -47.81
N ARG A 1076 -23.47 40.95 -47.09
CA ARG A 1076 -23.95 42.29 -47.53
C ARG A 1076 -25.45 42.63 -47.55
N GLY A 1077 -25.72 43.85 -47.04
CA GLY A 1077 -26.97 44.60 -47.18
C GLY A 1077 -27.91 44.42 -45.97
N ASP A 1078 -28.38 45.47 -45.28
CA ASP A 1078 -27.94 46.87 -45.31
C ASP A 1078 -28.27 47.56 -43.96
N GLY A 1079 -27.90 48.84 -43.80
CA GLY A 1079 -28.28 49.64 -42.62
C GLY A 1079 -29.79 49.97 -42.55
N ALA A 1080 -30.29 50.79 -41.62
CA ALA A 1080 -29.70 51.48 -40.47
C ALA A 1080 -30.87 52.09 -39.64
N THR A 1081 -30.63 52.50 -38.39
CA THR A 1081 -31.53 53.36 -37.56
C THR A 1081 -32.97 52.86 -37.33
N THR A 1082 -33.46 52.81 -36.09
CA THR A 1082 -33.63 54.02 -35.28
C THR A 1082 -33.58 53.74 -33.78
N GLN A 1083 -33.13 54.74 -33.03
CA GLN A 1083 -33.07 54.76 -31.58
C GLN A 1083 -34.48 54.91 -30.98
N SER A 1084 -34.71 54.33 -29.79
CA SER A 1084 -35.45 55.03 -28.73
C SER A 1084 -35.17 54.42 -27.34
N SER A 1085 -34.61 55.23 -26.44
CA SER A 1085 -34.72 55.19 -24.96
C SER A 1085 -34.30 53.90 -24.20
N PHE A 1086 -33.36 53.89 -23.24
CA PHE A 1086 -33.35 54.59 -21.91
C PHE A 1086 -34.62 54.30 -21.06
N ARG A 1087 -34.61 54.13 -19.72
CA ARG A 1087 -33.57 54.35 -18.68
C ARG A 1087 -33.93 53.59 -17.38
N ASP A 1088 -33.07 53.18 -16.43
CA ASP A 1088 -31.71 52.58 -16.34
C ASP A 1088 -31.68 51.84 -14.96
N ILE A 1089 -30.94 50.73 -14.80
CA ILE A 1089 -30.25 50.24 -13.56
C ILE A 1089 -29.34 49.06 -13.93
#